data_AF-A0A1H4ACD8-F1
#
_entry.id   AF-A0A1H4ACD8-F1
#
_cell.length_a   1.000
_cell.length_b   1.000
_cell.length_c   1.000
_cell.angle_alpha   90.00
_cell.angle_beta   90.00
_cell.angle_gamma   90.00
#
_symmetry.space_group_name_H-M   'P 1'
#
loop_
_entity.id
_entity.type
_entity.pdbx_description
1 polymer ?
#
loop_
_entity_poly.entity_id
_entity_poly.type
_entity_poly.pdbx_seq_one_letter_code
_entity_poly.pdbx_strand_id
1 'polypeptide(L)'
;MKISTLPVVLMAMLFSAASQLHAETIEYVFYDKEGVAGTEVIEQDGNKVAGKLQLGWNNRRLNLTETFTIGAAAMPNDLHIEGISPFGAPVDEKFSIQDGVASWSSTDERGNAKSSGPQFYIPKNSTLAVQAQLVKSLLADEDRTVSLLPQGQAQLRQLDTVTLRQGEQEQTVILYGISGLSFTPQFAWYDEQGNLFASDEGGWFAILRKGWDKSHLDSLKERQIHAADTYLQELASEQTHKSAKPILISNVNLVDVEAGKLLEKRHVLISGGKIARISTAPIGLAGATRINGRGMTLIPGLWDMHGHLSPADGALNMAAGIINVRDIGNTHENIMRVTELFESDKVIGGDVFRAGFMDRDSENAMRMGKTAKSLEHAKEIVDWYAERGYQQIKTYSSMEPEWIAPLAKHIHSKGLRLSGHIPAFMTAEQAVDAGFDEIQHINMLFLNFMGPIDTRKKLRFTEVGEHAHELDLDSEEVSAFLDKLARKGTVVDTTTTVFSSMLLREPGKLDPEFANIADHLPVNVRRQFIGAELDVKPQHRDDYDLSAEALLKMVRKLHEHKVPMVAGTDGIPGFTLLRELELYAKAGIPNADVLRTATVVPARIVGALNHSGTIDVGKDADLVLLDGNPLEDISALRRTALVIEGQNLYRPDELYRALGIKPFHESVPFKLNGSTTVAAK
;
A
#
# COMPACT_ATOMS: atom_id res chain seq x y z
N MET A 1 33.99 -97.54 11.01
CA MET A 1 33.91 -96.20 10.40
C MET A 1 32.54 -96.12 9.72
N LYS A 2 31.49 -95.58 10.35
CA LYS A 2 31.05 -94.15 10.44
C LYS A 2 31.04 -93.43 9.08
N ILE A 3 30.03 -92.68 8.62
CA ILE A 3 28.67 -92.29 9.08
C ILE A 3 27.90 -91.77 7.83
N SER A 4 26.57 -91.84 7.86
CA SER A 4 25.53 -91.34 6.93
C SER A 4 25.50 -89.83 6.70
N THR A 5 24.96 -89.36 5.55
CA THR A 5 24.40 -88.00 5.38
C THR A 5 23.19 -87.96 4.43
N LEU A 6 22.19 -87.15 4.83
CA LEU A 6 21.05 -86.57 4.10
C LEU A 6 20.70 -85.25 4.86
N PRO A 7 19.83 -84.34 4.37
CA PRO A 7 19.97 -83.32 3.33
C PRO A 7 19.77 -81.86 3.89
N VAL A 8 19.92 -80.81 3.08
CA VAL A 8 19.34 -79.47 3.37
C VAL A 8 18.82 -78.78 2.10
N VAL A 9 17.57 -78.33 2.17
CA VAL A 9 16.85 -77.46 1.22
C VAL A 9 17.10 -76.01 1.61
N LEU A 10 17.46 -75.14 0.65
CA LEU A 10 17.60 -73.69 0.86
C LEU A 10 16.39 -72.94 0.28
N MET A 11 15.73 -72.16 1.13
CA MET A 11 14.63 -71.25 0.81
C MET A 11 15.20 -69.83 0.76
N ALA A 12 15.10 -69.15 -0.38
CA ALA A 12 15.57 -67.77 -0.56
C ALA A 12 14.46 -66.79 -0.15
N MET A 13 14.72 -65.95 0.85
CA MET A 13 13.88 -64.79 1.21
C MET A 13 14.37 -63.56 0.45
N LEU A 14 13.47 -62.93 -0.32
CA LEU A 14 13.66 -61.59 -0.88
C LEU A 14 13.38 -60.55 0.22
N PHE A 15 14.41 -59.82 0.63
CA PHE A 15 14.26 -58.61 1.44
C PHE A 15 13.88 -57.43 0.53
N SER A 16 12.66 -56.91 0.65
CA SER A 16 12.32 -55.58 0.18
C SER A 16 12.84 -54.55 1.19
N ALA A 17 13.88 -53.80 0.82
CA ALA A 17 14.29 -52.63 1.58
C ALA A 17 13.29 -51.50 1.31
N ALA A 18 12.32 -51.32 2.21
CA ALA A 18 11.55 -50.09 2.27
C ALA A 18 12.47 -49.00 2.85
N SER A 19 12.91 -48.07 2.01
CA SER A 19 13.53 -46.82 2.48
C SER A 19 12.46 -46.05 3.26
N GLN A 20 12.64 -45.91 4.58
CA GLN A 20 11.93 -44.88 5.33
C GLN A 20 12.41 -43.53 4.78
N LEU A 21 11.58 -42.89 3.94
CA LEU A 21 11.76 -41.49 3.60
C LEU A 21 11.56 -40.71 4.92
N HIS A 22 12.63 -40.10 5.42
CA HIS A 22 12.54 -39.18 6.53
C HIS A 22 11.75 -37.94 6.08
N ALA A 23 10.91 -37.39 6.96
CA ALA A 23 10.23 -36.12 6.70
C ALA A 23 11.26 -35.02 6.44
N GLU A 24 11.05 -34.23 5.39
CA GLU A 24 11.88 -33.06 5.08
C GLU A 24 11.42 -31.88 5.94
N THR A 25 12.37 -31.19 6.58
CA THR A 25 12.07 -30.00 7.40
C THR A 25 12.89 -28.83 6.90
N ILE A 26 12.23 -27.70 6.62
CA ILE A 26 12.87 -26.43 6.29
C ILE A 26 12.42 -25.39 7.30
N GLU A 27 13.40 -24.70 7.89
CA GLU A 27 13.15 -23.59 8.80
C GLU A 27 13.53 -22.27 8.14
N TYR A 28 12.75 -21.22 8.41
CA TYR A 28 12.96 -19.86 7.94
C TYR A 28 13.08 -18.91 9.11
N VAL A 29 13.96 -17.93 8.97
CA VAL A 29 14.10 -16.81 9.90
C VAL A 29 13.58 -15.56 9.19
N PHE A 30 12.65 -14.88 9.85
CA PHE A 30 12.16 -13.58 9.42
C PHE A 30 12.99 -12.51 10.10
N TYR A 31 13.48 -11.58 9.31
CA TYR A 31 14.20 -10.42 9.77
C TYR A 31 13.37 -9.18 9.55
N ASP A 32 13.26 -8.34 10.56
CA ASP A 32 12.93 -6.93 10.36
C ASP A 32 14.22 -6.11 10.55
N LYS A 33 14.07 -4.81 10.73
CA LYS A 33 15.21 -3.94 10.98
C LYS A 33 15.85 -4.09 12.37
N GLU A 34 15.17 -4.73 13.33
CA GLU A 34 15.69 -4.99 14.68
C GLU A 34 16.52 -6.28 14.74
N GLY A 35 16.42 -7.12 13.72
CA GLY A 35 17.02 -8.44 13.71
C GLY A 35 15.94 -9.46 13.44
N VAL A 36 15.84 -10.50 14.27
CA VAL A 36 14.89 -11.58 14.06
C VAL A 36 13.50 -11.16 14.55
N ALA A 37 12.53 -11.10 13.65
CA ALA A 37 11.13 -10.78 13.93
C ALA A 37 10.26 -12.03 14.16
N GLY A 38 10.73 -13.18 13.69
CA GLY A 38 9.94 -14.40 13.73
C GLY A 38 10.63 -15.58 13.05
N THR A 39 9.95 -16.71 13.05
CA THR A 39 10.40 -17.94 12.41
C THR A 39 9.22 -18.67 11.81
N GLU A 40 9.51 -19.48 10.79
CA GLU A 40 8.57 -20.46 10.28
C GLU A 40 9.25 -21.82 10.13
N VAL A 41 8.51 -22.88 10.39
CA VAL A 41 8.94 -24.26 10.15
C VAL A 41 7.95 -24.90 9.18
N ILE A 42 8.47 -25.49 8.10
CA ILE A 42 7.71 -26.27 7.13
C ILE A 42 8.22 -27.71 7.17
N GLU A 43 7.33 -28.65 7.41
CA GLU A 43 7.60 -30.09 7.43
C GLU A 43 6.82 -30.76 6.30
N GLN A 44 7.47 -31.65 5.56
CA GLN A 44 6.85 -32.46 4.52
C GLN A 44 7.13 -33.95 4.77
N ASP A 45 6.06 -34.74 4.96
CA ASP A 45 6.10 -36.20 5.05
C ASP A 45 5.31 -36.81 3.89
N GLY A 46 6.04 -37.28 2.88
CA GLY A 46 5.45 -37.76 1.62
C GLY A 46 4.66 -36.65 0.93
N ASN A 47 3.35 -36.81 0.87
CA ASN A 47 2.44 -35.83 0.28
C ASN A 47 1.79 -34.88 1.30
N LYS A 48 2.08 -35.02 2.59
CA LYS A 48 1.54 -34.14 3.64
C LYS A 48 2.52 -33.03 3.93
N VAL A 49 2.03 -31.80 3.98
CA VAL A 49 2.82 -30.61 4.34
C VAL A 49 2.19 -29.95 5.55
N ALA A 50 3.02 -29.51 6.49
CA ALA A 50 2.62 -28.74 7.66
C ALA A 50 3.54 -27.52 7.83
N GLY A 51 2.96 -26.33 7.95
CA GLY A 51 3.64 -25.06 8.21
C GLY A 51 3.26 -24.50 9.58
N LYS A 52 4.22 -23.88 10.27
CA LYS A 52 3.98 -23.16 11.52
C LYS A 52 4.74 -21.84 11.53
N LEU A 53 4.01 -20.74 11.40
CA LEU A 53 4.53 -19.38 11.40
C LEU A 53 4.34 -18.72 12.76
N GLN A 54 5.38 -18.06 13.25
CA GLN A 54 5.34 -17.15 14.39
C GLN A 54 6.07 -15.86 14.04
N LEU A 55 5.34 -14.75 13.98
CA LEU A 55 5.88 -13.45 13.61
C LEU A 55 5.34 -12.35 14.52
N GLY A 56 6.19 -11.40 14.92
CA GLY A 56 5.80 -10.27 15.76
C GLY A 56 6.59 -9.01 15.45
N TRP A 57 5.89 -7.88 15.45
CA TRP A 57 6.50 -6.55 15.31
C TRP A 57 5.68 -5.54 16.09
N ASN A 58 6.34 -4.65 16.83
CA ASN A 58 5.70 -3.74 17.76
C ASN A 58 4.68 -4.49 18.67
N ASN A 59 3.42 -4.03 18.65
CA ASN A 59 2.29 -4.62 19.38
C ASN A 59 1.44 -5.62 18.55
N ARG A 60 1.89 -6.02 17.35
CA ARG A 60 1.19 -6.93 16.44
C ARG A 60 1.78 -8.34 16.49
N ARG A 61 0.94 -9.36 16.30
CA ARG A 61 1.34 -10.78 16.29
C ARG A 61 0.60 -11.53 15.20
N LEU A 62 1.33 -12.28 14.38
CA LEU A 62 0.80 -13.19 13.36
C LEU A 62 1.29 -14.59 13.68
N ASN A 63 0.36 -15.48 14.02
CA ASN A 63 0.67 -16.88 14.28
C ASN A 63 -0.28 -17.74 13.48
N LEU A 64 0.24 -18.60 12.62
CA LEU A 64 -0.54 -19.48 11.76
C LEU A 64 0.00 -20.91 11.84
N THR A 65 -0.91 -21.88 11.81
CA THR A 65 -0.62 -23.27 11.48
C THR A 65 -1.36 -23.61 10.20
N GLU A 66 -0.66 -24.26 9.28
CA GLU A 66 -1.16 -24.62 7.96
C GLU A 66 -0.87 -26.10 7.71
N THR A 67 -1.84 -26.84 7.19
CA THR A 67 -1.65 -28.22 6.76
C THR A 67 -2.33 -28.43 5.43
N PHE A 68 -1.71 -29.20 4.53
CA PHE A 68 -2.33 -29.60 3.27
C PHE A 68 -1.76 -30.92 2.74
N THR A 69 -2.48 -31.55 1.82
CA THR A 69 -1.91 -32.65 1.01
C THR A 69 -1.64 -32.23 -0.42
N ILE A 70 -0.52 -32.69 -0.95
CA ILE A 70 -0.11 -32.50 -2.34
C ILE A 70 -0.81 -33.56 -3.20
N GLY A 71 -1.58 -33.08 -4.16
CA GLY A 71 -2.29 -33.84 -5.18
C GLY A 71 -1.59 -33.87 -6.53
N ALA A 72 -2.40 -34.05 -7.57
CA ALA A 72 -1.92 -34.03 -8.95
C ALA A 72 -1.34 -32.64 -9.32
N ALA A 73 -0.39 -32.62 -10.26
CA ALA A 73 0.28 -31.39 -10.72
C ALA A 73 0.90 -30.54 -9.58
N ALA A 74 1.28 -31.20 -8.47
CA ALA A 74 1.81 -30.56 -7.27
C ALA A 74 0.85 -29.56 -6.60
N MET A 75 -0.46 -29.69 -6.78
CA MET A 75 -1.46 -28.76 -6.22
C MET A 75 -1.96 -29.21 -4.84
N PRO A 76 -2.40 -28.30 -3.96
CA PRO A 76 -3.08 -28.69 -2.74
C PRO A 76 -4.44 -29.37 -3.06
N ASN A 77 -4.72 -30.52 -2.44
CA ASN A 77 -6.00 -31.24 -2.56
C ASN A 77 -6.96 -30.94 -1.41
N ASP A 78 -6.40 -30.84 -0.21
CA ASP A 78 -7.06 -30.39 1.01
C ASP A 78 -6.10 -29.46 1.72
N LEU A 79 -6.64 -28.42 2.36
CA LEU A 79 -5.86 -27.45 3.11
C LEU A 79 -6.69 -26.97 4.31
N HIS A 80 -6.01 -26.79 5.44
CA HIS A 80 -6.56 -26.17 6.64
C HIS A 80 -5.52 -25.22 7.25
N ILE A 81 -5.93 -23.98 7.48
CA ILE A 81 -5.14 -22.92 8.08
C ILE A 81 -5.90 -22.39 9.29
N GLU A 82 -5.24 -22.26 10.42
CA GLU A 82 -5.83 -21.67 11.63
C GLU A 82 -4.82 -20.80 12.38
N GLY A 83 -5.30 -19.81 13.14
CA GLY A 83 -4.44 -18.94 13.94
C GLY A 83 -5.02 -17.57 14.23
N ILE A 84 -4.14 -16.56 14.32
CA ILE A 84 -4.48 -15.16 14.59
C ILE A 84 -3.80 -14.21 13.61
N SER A 85 -4.55 -13.21 13.15
CA SER A 85 -4.06 -12.10 12.33
C SER A 85 -3.33 -11.03 13.17
N PRO A 86 -2.61 -10.07 12.56
CA PRO A 86 -1.79 -9.07 13.26
C PRO A 86 -2.52 -8.24 14.33
N PHE A 87 -3.82 -7.96 14.12
CA PHE A 87 -4.66 -7.20 15.05
C PHE A 87 -5.45 -8.10 16.02
N GLY A 88 -5.36 -9.42 15.84
CA GLY A 88 -5.94 -10.43 16.73
C GLY A 88 -7.24 -11.07 16.24
N ALA A 89 -7.72 -10.73 15.04
CA ALA A 89 -8.87 -11.43 14.46
C ALA A 89 -8.51 -12.90 14.19
N PRO A 90 -9.42 -13.85 14.50
CA PRO A 90 -9.18 -15.28 14.31
C PRO A 90 -9.09 -15.63 12.83
N VAL A 91 -8.25 -16.63 12.51
CA VAL A 91 -8.13 -17.23 11.18
C VAL A 91 -8.58 -18.69 11.27
N ASP A 92 -9.51 -19.09 10.42
CA ASP A 92 -9.87 -20.50 10.13
C ASP A 92 -10.22 -20.55 8.64
N GLU A 93 -9.40 -21.18 7.83
CA GLU A 93 -9.54 -21.28 6.38
C GLU A 93 -9.34 -22.72 5.91
N LYS A 94 -10.26 -23.23 5.10
CA LYS A 94 -10.32 -24.59 4.63
C LYS A 94 -10.52 -24.62 3.13
N PHE A 95 -9.86 -25.56 2.48
CA PHE A 95 -10.03 -25.85 1.07
C PHE A 95 -10.05 -27.35 0.84
N SER A 96 -10.83 -27.80 -0.15
CA SER A 96 -10.83 -29.19 -0.60
C SER A 96 -11.26 -29.30 -2.06
N ILE A 97 -10.75 -30.31 -2.76
CA ILE A 97 -11.24 -30.74 -4.07
C ILE A 97 -11.81 -32.15 -3.93
N GLN A 98 -13.10 -32.32 -4.22
CA GLN A 98 -13.79 -33.61 -4.23
C GLN A 98 -14.64 -33.74 -5.49
N ASP A 99 -14.52 -34.87 -6.20
CA ASP A 99 -15.29 -35.17 -7.42
C ASP A 99 -15.28 -34.04 -8.47
N GLY A 100 -14.12 -33.38 -8.63
CA GLY A 100 -13.95 -32.26 -9.57
C GLY A 100 -14.63 -30.96 -9.13
N VAL A 101 -15.01 -30.83 -7.86
CA VAL A 101 -15.53 -29.61 -7.27
C VAL A 101 -14.56 -29.11 -6.21
N ALA A 102 -13.99 -27.93 -6.46
CA ALA A 102 -13.18 -27.22 -5.49
C ALA A 102 -14.11 -26.42 -4.57
N SER A 103 -13.92 -26.52 -3.26
CA SER A 103 -14.69 -25.81 -2.24
C SER A 103 -13.76 -25.18 -1.23
N TRP A 104 -14.04 -23.93 -0.85
CA TRP A 104 -13.31 -23.22 0.18
C TRP A 104 -14.26 -22.52 1.16
N SER A 105 -13.80 -22.38 2.39
CA SER A 105 -14.48 -21.63 3.44
C SER A 105 -13.44 -21.06 4.37
N SER A 106 -13.55 -19.78 4.69
CA SER A 106 -12.82 -19.14 5.76
C SER A 106 -13.77 -18.42 6.72
N THR A 107 -13.20 -17.72 7.71
CA THR A 107 -13.90 -16.70 8.51
C THR A 107 -14.48 -15.58 7.66
N ASP A 108 -13.92 -15.35 6.47
CA ASP A 108 -14.20 -14.17 5.64
C ASP A 108 -14.94 -14.50 4.34
N GLU A 109 -14.86 -15.71 3.82
CA GLU A 109 -15.52 -16.05 2.55
C GLU A 109 -15.85 -17.53 2.44
N ARG A 110 -16.81 -17.86 1.57
CA ARG A 110 -17.13 -19.24 1.21
C ARG A 110 -17.41 -19.31 -0.29
N GLY A 111 -16.96 -20.37 -0.93
CA GLY A 111 -17.19 -20.55 -2.34
C GLY A 111 -16.95 -21.97 -2.80
N ASN A 112 -17.40 -22.24 -4.01
CA ASN A 112 -17.07 -23.45 -4.74
C ASN A 112 -17.00 -23.14 -6.23
N ALA A 113 -16.22 -23.94 -6.95
CA ALA A 113 -16.10 -23.89 -8.39
C ALA A 113 -15.96 -25.31 -8.95
N LYS A 114 -16.55 -25.54 -10.13
CA LYS A 114 -16.24 -26.74 -10.90
C LYS A 114 -14.80 -26.63 -11.39
N SER A 115 -13.99 -27.61 -11.03
CA SER A 115 -12.64 -27.75 -11.53
C SER A 115 -12.68 -28.37 -12.92
N SER A 116 -12.21 -27.62 -13.92
CA SER A 116 -12.17 -28.05 -15.33
C SER A 116 -10.75 -28.42 -15.80
N GLY A 117 -9.85 -28.65 -14.84
CA GLY A 117 -8.44 -28.91 -15.04
C GLY A 117 -7.64 -28.57 -13.77
N PRO A 118 -6.31 -28.68 -13.81
CA PRO A 118 -5.46 -28.31 -12.67
C PRO A 118 -5.65 -26.82 -12.32
N GLN A 119 -6.14 -26.53 -11.11
CA GLN A 119 -6.27 -25.18 -10.59
C GLN A 119 -5.69 -25.10 -9.17
N PHE A 120 -4.91 -24.06 -8.91
CA PHE A 120 -4.23 -23.88 -7.63
C PHE A 120 -5.02 -22.92 -6.72
N TYR A 121 -5.32 -23.35 -5.51
CA TYR A 121 -6.00 -22.51 -4.54
C TYR A 121 -5.03 -21.54 -3.88
N ILE A 122 -5.32 -20.24 -3.99
CA ILE A 122 -4.62 -19.19 -3.25
C ILE A 122 -5.43 -18.90 -1.99
N PRO A 123 -4.97 -19.30 -0.80
CA PRO A 123 -5.65 -18.95 0.43
C PRO A 123 -5.49 -17.45 0.74
N LYS A 124 -6.39 -16.89 1.54
CA LYS A 124 -6.32 -15.48 1.94
C LYS A 124 -5.22 -15.25 2.98
N ASN A 125 -5.09 -16.18 3.92
CA ASN A 125 -4.00 -16.22 4.90
C ASN A 125 -3.14 -17.45 4.61
N SER A 126 -1.83 -17.40 4.80
CA SER A 126 -0.98 -18.57 4.56
C SER A 126 0.34 -18.46 5.30
N THR A 127 0.98 -19.61 5.49
CA THR A 127 2.42 -19.68 5.75
C THR A 127 3.19 -19.57 4.41
N LEU A 128 4.50 -19.72 4.41
CA LEU A 128 5.30 -19.79 3.17
C LEU A 128 5.09 -21.13 2.43
N ALA A 129 4.43 -22.12 3.04
CA ALA A 129 4.29 -23.45 2.44
C ALA A 129 3.43 -23.47 1.17
N VAL A 130 2.29 -22.76 1.15
CA VAL A 130 1.50 -22.66 -0.10
C VAL A 130 2.22 -21.86 -1.16
N GLN A 131 2.96 -20.81 -0.81
CA GLN A 131 3.77 -20.06 -1.77
C GLN A 131 4.85 -20.95 -2.42
N ALA A 132 5.58 -21.72 -1.63
CA ALA A 132 6.55 -22.69 -2.15
C ALA A 132 5.85 -23.75 -3.02
N GLN A 133 4.67 -24.22 -2.63
CA GLN A 133 3.91 -25.19 -3.39
C GLN A 133 3.37 -24.63 -4.72
N LEU A 134 3.02 -23.34 -4.78
CA LEU A 134 2.65 -22.66 -6.01
C LEU A 134 3.81 -22.65 -7.00
N VAL A 135 5.02 -22.32 -6.54
CA VAL A 135 6.22 -22.36 -7.39
C VAL A 135 6.50 -23.76 -7.90
N LYS A 136 6.40 -24.79 -7.05
CA LYS A 136 6.52 -26.19 -7.50
C LYS A 136 5.48 -26.56 -8.57
N SER A 137 4.24 -26.07 -8.45
CA SER A 137 3.18 -26.29 -9.45
C SER A 137 3.50 -25.58 -10.77
N LEU A 138 3.94 -24.32 -10.71
CA LEU A 138 4.37 -23.55 -11.88
C LEU A 138 5.60 -24.17 -12.56
N LEU A 139 6.51 -24.78 -11.79
CA LEU A 139 7.68 -25.51 -12.32
C LEU A 139 7.33 -26.88 -12.91
N ALA A 140 6.17 -27.44 -12.57
CA ALA A 140 5.67 -28.68 -13.18
C ALA A 140 4.95 -28.42 -14.51
N ASP A 141 4.43 -27.21 -14.72
CA ASP A 141 3.80 -26.78 -15.97
C ASP A 141 4.84 -26.37 -17.02
N GLU A 142 4.63 -26.77 -18.27
CA GLU A 142 5.54 -26.47 -19.39
C GLU A 142 5.56 -24.98 -19.73
N ASP A 143 4.39 -24.32 -19.68
CA ASP A 143 4.24 -22.89 -19.98
C ASP A 143 4.54 -22.00 -18.77
N ARG A 144 4.86 -22.60 -17.62
CA ARG A 144 5.06 -21.91 -16.34
C ARG A 144 3.83 -21.12 -15.90
N THR A 145 2.64 -21.61 -16.21
CA THR A 145 1.38 -20.95 -15.85
C THR A 145 0.44 -21.89 -15.10
N VAL A 146 -0.34 -21.34 -14.17
CA VAL A 146 -1.34 -22.11 -13.43
C VAL A 146 -2.60 -21.28 -13.25
N SER A 147 -3.75 -21.87 -13.57
CA SER A 147 -5.06 -21.27 -13.26
C SER A 147 -5.28 -21.24 -11.75
N LEU A 148 -5.82 -20.14 -11.24
CA LEU A 148 -6.01 -19.93 -9.80
C LEU A 148 -7.47 -20.08 -9.39
N LEU A 149 -7.67 -20.54 -8.16
CA LEU A 149 -8.91 -20.45 -7.42
C LEU A 149 -8.77 -19.39 -6.30
N PRO A 150 -9.80 -18.55 -6.06
CA PRO A 150 -11.12 -18.55 -6.70
C PRO A 150 -11.15 -18.17 -8.19
N GLN A 151 -10.20 -17.36 -8.64
CA GLN A 151 -10.08 -16.93 -10.04
C GLN A 151 -8.68 -16.37 -10.30
N GLY A 152 -8.23 -16.44 -11.56
CA GLY A 152 -7.02 -15.78 -12.05
C GLY A 152 -6.06 -16.77 -12.69
N GLN A 153 -4.86 -16.30 -12.98
CA GLN A 153 -3.75 -17.12 -13.46
C GLN A 153 -2.47 -16.58 -12.84
N ALA A 154 -1.61 -17.46 -12.34
CA ALA A 154 -0.25 -17.13 -11.97
C ALA A 154 0.70 -17.52 -13.10
N GLN A 155 1.78 -16.76 -13.26
CA GLN A 155 2.86 -17.08 -14.17
C GLN A 155 4.21 -16.90 -13.47
N LEU A 156 5.13 -17.83 -13.74
CA LEU A 156 6.48 -17.82 -13.19
C LEU A 156 7.49 -17.42 -14.28
N ARG A 157 8.33 -16.42 -13.98
CA ARG A 157 9.46 -16.02 -14.83
C ARG A 157 10.76 -16.16 -14.06
N GLN A 158 11.71 -16.90 -14.61
CA GLN A 158 13.09 -16.94 -14.11
C GLN A 158 13.82 -15.65 -14.47
N LEU A 159 14.51 -15.05 -13.50
CA LEU A 159 15.13 -13.72 -13.65
C LEU A 159 16.64 -13.74 -13.40
N ASP A 160 17.11 -14.53 -12.44
CA ASP A 160 18.53 -14.66 -12.11
C ASP A 160 18.83 -16.04 -11.50
N THR A 161 20.10 -16.42 -11.44
CA THR A 161 20.57 -17.67 -10.82
C THR A 161 21.94 -17.47 -10.19
N VAL A 162 22.09 -17.87 -8.93
CA VAL A 162 23.30 -17.66 -8.14
C VAL A 162 23.64 -18.94 -7.38
N THR A 163 24.91 -19.33 -7.36
CA THR A 163 25.42 -20.40 -6.49
C THR A 163 26.07 -19.78 -5.26
N LEU A 164 25.49 -20.02 -4.09
CA LEU A 164 25.99 -19.56 -2.80
C LEU A 164 26.90 -20.62 -2.18
N ARG A 165 27.94 -20.17 -1.48
CA ARG A 165 28.89 -21.02 -0.76
C ARG A 165 29.10 -20.52 0.65
N GLN A 166 28.97 -21.42 1.62
CA GLN A 166 29.22 -21.15 3.04
C GLN A 166 29.96 -22.34 3.67
N GLY A 167 31.26 -22.17 3.93
CA GLY A 167 32.10 -23.30 4.36
C GLY A 167 32.08 -24.41 3.31
N GLU A 168 31.65 -25.61 3.70
CA GLU A 168 31.47 -26.76 2.80
C GLU A 168 30.07 -26.83 2.15
N GLN A 169 29.13 -25.98 2.58
CA GLN A 169 27.78 -25.93 2.02
C GLN A 169 27.79 -25.15 0.70
N GLU A 170 27.12 -25.70 -0.31
CA GLU A 170 26.88 -25.05 -1.61
C GLU A 170 25.40 -25.19 -1.96
N GLN A 171 24.77 -24.10 -2.41
CA GLN A 171 23.37 -24.10 -2.84
C GLN A 171 23.19 -23.17 -4.03
N THR A 172 22.66 -23.72 -5.14
CA THR A 172 22.16 -22.90 -6.24
C THR A 172 20.75 -22.42 -5.92
N VAL A 173 20.53 -21.12 -6.11
CA VAL A 173 19.26 -20.43 -5.91
C VAL A 173 18.89 -19.63 -7.14
N ILE A 174 17.59 -19.54 -7.40
CA ILE A 174 17.00 -18.98 -8.61
C ILE A 174 16.02 -17.89 -8.19
N LEU A 175 16.19 -16.70 -8.76
CA LEU A 175 15.24 -15.61 -8.58
C LEU A 175 14.08 -15.80 -9.55
N TYR A 176 12.87 -15.89 -9.00
CA TYR A 176 11.64 -15.92 -9.77
C TYR A 176 10.80 -14.66 -9.53
N GLY A 177 10.15 -14.19 -10.59
CA GLY A 177 9.03 -13.26 -10.51
C GLY A 177 7.71 -14.00 -10.73
N ILE A 178 6.76 -13.84 -9.81
CA ILE A 178 5.43 -14.45 -9.85
C ILE A 178 4.40 -13.35 -10.12
N SER A 179 3.81 -13.33 -11.31
CA SER A 179 2.74 -12.39 -11.67
C SER A 179 1.34 -12.98 -11.43
N GLY A 180 0.32 -12.11 -11.38
CA GLY A 180 -1.08 -12.50 -11.25
C GLY A 180 -1.61 -12.60 -9.82
N LEU A 181 -0.76 -12.35 -8.81
CA LEU A 181 -1.13 -12.38 -7.39
C LEU A 181 -1.40 -10.99 -6.79
N SER A 182 -0.82 -9.94 -7.36
CA SER A 182 -0.95 -8.54 -6.92
C SER A 182 -0.87 -7.59 -8.14
N PHE A 183 -0.74 -6.28 -7.92
CA PHE A 183 -0.58 -5.28 -8.98
C PHE A 183 0.74 -5.41 -9.75
N THR A 184 1.78 -5.89 -9.07
CA THR A 184 3.10 -6.14 -9.65
C THR A 184 3.55 -7.57 -9.32
N PRO A 185 4.52 -8.13 -10.05
CA PRO A 185 5.09 -9.43 -9.72
C PRO A 185 5.68 -9.46 -8.30
N GLN A 186 5.55 -10.59 -7.62
CA GLN A 186 6.27 -10.89 -6.38
C GLN A 186 7.61 -11.54 -6.71
N PHE A 187 8.70 -11.07 -6.10
CA PHE A 187 10.05 -11.55 -6.39
C PHE A 187 10.61 -12.28 -5.18
N ALA A 188 11.13 -13.49 -5.38
CA ALA A 188 11.78 -14.25 -4.31
C ALA A 188 12.75 -15.30 -4.87
N TRP A 189 13.68 -15.73 -4.02
CA TRP A 189 14.70 -16.73 -4.34
C TRP A 189 14.26 -18.12 -3.90
N TYR A 190 14.42 -19.11 -4.77
CA TYR A 190 14.06 -20.50 -4.54
C TYR A 190 15.24 -21.42 -4.87
N ASP A 191 15.31 -22.58 -4.24
CA ASP A 191 16.25 -23.62 -4.67
C ASP A 191 15.75 -24.34 -5.94
N GLU A 192 16.57 -25.26 -6.46
CA GLU A 192 16.26 -26.05 -7.65
C GLU A 192 15.05 -26.98 -7.47
N GLN A 193 14.62 -27.22 -6.22
CA GLN A 193 13.42 -28.00 -5.88
C GLN A 193 12.17 -27.11 -5.72
N GLY A 194 12.29 -25.80 -5.91
CA GLY A 194 11.19 -24.85 -5.76
C GLY A 194 10.83 -24.52 -4.32
N ASN A 195 11.69 -24.83 -3.34
CA ASN A 195 11.49 -24.37 -1.97
C ASN A 195 12.04 -22.95 -1.82
N LEU A 196 11.33 -22.09 -1.08
CA LEU A 196 11.80 -20.74 -0.81
C LEU A 196 13.18 -20.79 -0.15
N PHE A 197 14.08 -19.89 -0.53
CA PHE A 197 15.41 -19.75 0.04
C PHE A 197 15.58 -18.39 0.71
N ALA A 198 15.23 -17.30 0.03
CA ALA A 198 15.30 -15.95 0.58
C ALA A 198 14.30 -15.02 -0.11
N SER A 199 13.89 -13.94 0.57
CA SER A 199 13.09 -12.86 -0.01
C SER A 199 13.33 -11.55 0.72
N ASP A 200 13.32 -10.42 0.00
CA ASP A 200 13.16 -9.07 0.57
C ASP A 200 11.73 -8.56 0.33
N GLU A 201 10.95 -8.43 1.41
CA GLU A 201 9.55 -8.01 1.37
C GLU A 201 9.46 -6.48 1.49
N GLY A 202 10.02 -5.78 0.49
CA GLY A 202 9.94 -4.31 0.40
C GLY A 202 10.68 -3.57 1.50
N GLY A 203 11.73 -4.19 2.08
CA GLY A 203 12.49 -3.65 3.20
C GLY A 203 11.78 -3.66 4.55
N TRP A 204 10.53 -4.15 4.63
CA TRP A 204 9.80 -4.30 5.88
C TRP A 204 10.20 -5.59 6.62
N PHE A 205 10.08 -6.71 5.92
CA PHE A 205 10.65 -7.99 6.35
C PHE A 205 11.62 -8.51 5.30
N ALA A 206 12.52 -9.38 5.73
CA ALA A 206 13.30 -10.21 4.84
C ALA A 206 13.31 -11.64 5.39
N ILE A 207 13.33 -12.62 4.51
CA ILE A 207 13.22 -14.03 4.86
C ILE A 207 14.51 -14.71 4.41
N LEU A 208 15.07 -15.57 5.25
CA LEU A 208 16.20 -16.41 4.89
C LEU A 208 16.00 -17.82 5.46
N ARG A 209 16.34 -18.83 4.65
CA ARG A 209 16.41 -20.22 5.10
C ARG A 209 17.45 -20.35 6.22
N LYS A 210 17.04 -20.92 7.35
CA LYS A 210 17.89 -21.14 8.52
C LYS A 210 19.12 -21.98 8.14
N GLY A 211 20.25 -21.65 8.75
CA GLY A 211 21.54 -22.30 8.48
C GLY A 211 22.44 -21.50 7.54
N TRP A 212 21.92 -20.46 6.88
CA TRP A 212 22.70 -19.53 6.07
C TRP A 212 22.95 -18.22 6.80
N ASP A 213 24.13 -17.65 6.60
CA ASP A 213 24.54 -16.36 7.13
C ASP A 213 23.78 -15.22 6.46
N LYS A 214 23.45 -14.19 7.24
CA LYS A 214 22.66 -13.05 6.76
C LYS A 214 23.35 -12.28 5.62
N SER A 215 24.68 -12.34 5.48
CA SER A 215 25.39 -11.72 4.35
C SER A 215 24.95 -12.26 2.98
N HIS A 216 24.46 -13.50 2.90
CA HIS A 216 23.89 -14.04 1.68
C HIS A 216 22.55 -13.38 1.33
N LEU A 217 21.70 -13.13 2.32
CA LEU A 217 20.45 -12.39 2.13
C LEU A 217 20.72 -10.98 1.59
N ASP A 218 21.71 -10.28 2.14
CA ASP A 218 22.07 -8.93 1.69
C ASP A 218 22.49 -8.92 0.20
N SER A 219 23.30 -9.90 -0.22
CA SER A 219 23.69 -10.04 -1.64
C SER A 219 22.52 -10.41 -2.56
N LEU A 220 21.62 -11.28 -2.12
CA LEU A 220 20.44 -11.69 -2.89
C LEU A 220 19.41 -10.56 -3.01
N LYS A 221 19.28 -9.74 -1.96
CA LYS A 221 18.40 -8.57 -1.92
C LYS A 221 18.74 -7.55 -3.01
N GLU A 222 20.03 -7.23 -3.19
CA GLU A 222 20.45 -6.28 -4.24
C GLU A 222 20.00 -6.72 -5.64
N ARG A 223 20.15 -8.01 -5.94
CA ARG A 223 19.73 -8.62 -7.21
C ARG A 223 18.21 -8.68 -7.37
N GLN A 224 17.49 -8.98 -6.28
CA GLN A 224 16.03 -8.96 -6.26
C GLN A 224 15.49 -7.55 -6.53
N ILE A 225 16.05 -6.53 -5.87
CA ILE A 225 15.72 -5.11 -6.09
C ILE A 225 15.98 -4.71 -7.54
N HIS A 226 17.12 -5.12 -8.11
CA HIS A 226 17.44 -4.82 -9.51
C HIS A 226 16.43 -5.44 -10.50
N ALA A 227 15.97 -6.65 -10.24
CA ALA A 227 14.94 -7.29 -11.07
C ALA A 227 13.58 -6.58 -10.97
N ALA A 228 13.18 -6.15 -9.77
CA ALA A 228 11.98 -5.35 -9.57
C ALA A 228 12.07 -3.99 -10.28
N ASP A 229 13.22 -3.32 -10.21
CA ASP A 229 13.46 -2.06 -10.92
C ASP A 229 13.43 -2.22 -12.44
N THR A 230 13.97 -3.33 -12.94
CA THR A 230 13.92 -3.64 -14.38
C THR A 230 12.47 -3.77 -14.86
N TYR A 231 11.62 -4.47 -14.10
CA TYR A 231 10.19 -4.57 -14.41
C TYR A 231 9.51 -3.19 -14.43
N LEU A 232 9.78 -2.35 -13.44
CA LEU A 232 9.19 -1.01 -13.37
C LEU A 232 9.70 -0.08 -14.47
N GLN A 233 10.94 -0.24 -14.91
CA GLN A 233 11.52 0.47 -16.05
C GLN A 233 10.91 0.04 -17.38
N GLU A 234 10.67 -1.27 -17.56
CA GLU A 234 9.93 -1.79 -18.72
C GLU A 234 8.52 -1.20 -18.76
N LEU A 235 7.81 -1.22 -17.63
CA LEU A 235 6.49 -0.59 -17.51
C LEU A 235 6.53 0.92 -17.85
N ALA A 236 7.51 1.65 -17.32
CA ALA A 236 7.66 3.08 -17.61
C ALA A 236 7.94 3.35 -19.08
N SER A 237 8.83 2.56 -19.70
CA SER A 237 9.16 2.67 -21.12
C SER A 237 7.94 2.41 -22.01
N GLU A 238 7.06 1.49 -21.63
CA GLU A 238 5.86 1.15 -22.40
C GLU A 238 4.71 2.14 -22.21
N GLN A 239 4.52 2.65 -20.99
CA GLN A 239 3.31 3.39 -20.61
C GLN A 239 3.51 4.91 -20.51
N THR A 240 4.73 5.41 -20.69
CA THR A 240 5.03 6.86 -20.69
C THR A 240 5.03 7.44 -22.10
N HIS A 241 3.99 8.19 -22.44
CA HIS A 241 3.85 8.81 -23.76
C HIS A 241 4.49 10.20 -23.79
N LYS A 242 5.82 10.28 -23.90
CA LYS A 242 6.55 11.56 -23.85
C LYS A 242 6.39 12.38 -25.13
N SER A 243 5.98 13.65 -24.99
CA SER A 243 5.88 14.58 -26.12
C SER A 243 7.16 15.39 -26.31
N ALA A 244 7.76 15.32 -27.50
CA ALA A 244 8.89 16.17 -27.89
C ALA A 244 8.45 17.57 -28.38
N LYS A 245 7.15 17.84 -28.42
CA LYS A 245 6.55 19.06 -28.97
C LYS A 245 5.64 19.70 -27.92
N PRO A 246 5.34 21.01 -28.01
CA PRO A 246 4.35 21.63 -27.14
C PRO A 246 3.01 20.87 -27.17
N ILE A 247 2.37 20.76 -26.02
CA ILE A 247 1.08 20.08 -25.86
C ILE A 247 0.00 21.16 -25.80
N LEU A 248 -1.07 21.01 -26.59
CA LEU A 248 -2.20 21.92 -26.62
C LEU A 248 -3.49 21.17 -26.28
N ILE A 249 -4.01 21.44 -25.08
CA ILE A 249 -5.34 21.01 -24.65
C ILE A 249 -6.34 22.07 -25.12
N SER A 250 -7.27 21.67 -25.98
CA SER A 250 -8.23 22.59 -26.61
C SER A 250 -9.65 22.42 -26.10
N ASN A 251 -10.35 23.52 -25.91
CA ASN A 251 -11.79 23.57 -25.58
C ASN A 251 -12.15 22.78 -24.31
N VAL A 252 -11.33 22.91 -23.26
CA VAL A 252 -11.52 22.24 -21.98
C VAL A 252 -12.19 23.17 -20.97
N ASN A 253 -12.92 22.60 -20.01
CA ASN A 253 -13.33 23.35 -18.82
C ASN A 253 -12.19 23.29 -17.80
N LEU A 254 -11.76 24.41 -17.25
CA LEU A 254 -10.65 24.48 -16.31
C LEU A 254 -11.19 24.76 -14.91
N VAL A 255 -10.80 23.98 -13.90
CA VAL A 255 -11.11 24.30 -12.50
C VAL A 255 -10.07 25.25 -11.93
N ASP A 256 -10.50 26.46 -11.61
CA ASP A 256 -9.76 27.35 -10.72
C ASP A 256 -10.03 26.89 -9.28
N VAL A 257 -9.11 26.07 -8.75
CA VAL A 257 -9.24 25.48 -7.41
C VAL A 257 -9.15 26.54 -6.31
N GLU A 258 -8.50 27.68 -6.56
CA GLU A 258 -8.40 28.74 -5.57
C GLU A 258 -9.71 29.53 -5.50
N ALA A 259 -10.30 29.89 -6.64
CA ALA A 259 -11.61 30.54 -6.69
C ALA A 259 -12.79 29.59 -6.48
N GLY A 260 -12.59 28.28 -6.64
CA GLY A 260 -13.65 27.26 -6.59
C GLY A 260 -14.62 27.37 -7.77
N LYS A 261 -14.12 27.69 -8.97
CA LYS A 261 -14.95 28.01 -10.15
C LYS A 261 -14.55 27.20 -11.36
N LEU A 262 -15.55 26.87 -12.18
CA LEU A 262 -15.35 26.30 -13.51
C LEU A 262 -15.18 27.43 -14.54
N LEU A 263 -14.06 27.41 -15.26
CA LEU A 263 -13.75 28.30 -16.36
C LEU A 263 -13.91 27.56 -17.69
N GLU A 264 -15.04 27.77 -18.36
CA GLU A 264 -15.37 27.02 -19.57
C GLU A 264 -14.54 27.41 -20.80
N LYS A 265 -14.43 26.50 -21.77
CA LYS A 265 -13.91 26.78 -23.14
C LYS A 265 -12.52 27.43 -23.11
N ARG A 266 -11.61 26.86 -22.32
CA ARG A 266 -10.21 27.26 -22.26
C ARG A 266 -9.35 26.45 -23.22
N HIS A 267 -8.24 27.06 -23.61
CA HIS A 267 -7.15 26.43 -24.35
C HIS A 267 -5.88 26.56 -23.52
N VAL A 268 -5.25 25.44 -23.19
CA VAL A 268 -4.04 25.38 -22.35
C VAL A 268 -2.89 24.87 -23.20
N LEU A 269 -1.86 25.70 -23.35
CA LEU A 269 -0.62 25.37 -24.03
C LEU A 269 0.46 25.07 -22.99
N ILE A 270 1.07 23.90 -23.12
CA ILE A 270 2.19 23.43 -22.33
C ILE A 270 3.43 23.41 -23.23
N SER A 271 4.55 23.92 -22.74
CA SER A 271 5.83 23.94 -23.45
C SER A 271 6.98 23.77 -22.47
N GLY A 272 7.90 22.85 -22.75
CA GLY A 272 9.04 22.59 -21.86
C GLY A 272 8.62 22.15 -20.46
N GLY A 273 7.51 21.41 -20.36
CA GLY A 273 6.97 20.91 -19.09
C GLY A 273 6.20 21.93 -18.25
N LYS A 274 6.03 23.17 -18.74
CA LYS A 274 5.34 24.23 -18.01
C LYS A 274 4.11 24.72 -18.75
N ILE A 275 3.12 25.21 -17.99
CA ILE A 275 1.95 25.89 -18.52
C ILE A 275 2.41 27.22 -19.14
N ALA A 276 2.50 27.28 -20.46
CA ALA A 276 3.01 28.43 -21.18
C ALA A 276 1.93 29.48 -21.46
N ARG A 277 0.68 29.06 -21.68
CA ARG A 277 -0.44 29.97 -21.95
C ARG A 277 -1.79 29.34 -21.67
N ILE A 278 -2.68 30.12 -21.06
CA ILE A 278 -4.12 29.82 -20.93
C ILE A 278 -4.89 30.87 -21.74
N SER A 279 -5.82 30.45 -22.60
CA SER A 279 -6.57 31.38 -23.45
C SER A 279 -8.05 31.03 -23.58
N THR A 280 -8.88 32.06 -23.74
CA THR A 280 -10.30 31.96 -24.12
C THR A 280 -10.50 31.86 -25.63
N ALA A 281 -9.47 32.15 -26.42
CA ALA A 281 -9.48 32.02 -27.87
C ALA A 281 -8.63 30.82 -28.32
N PRO A 282 -8.97 30.17 -29.46
CA PRO A 282 -8.18 29.08 -29.99
C PRO A 282 -6.71 29.46 -30.23
N ILE A 283 -5.79 28.60 -29.82
CA ILE A 283 -4.35 28.78 -30.05
C ILE A 283 -3.95 28.06 -31.35
N GLY A 284 -3.58 28.86 -32.36
CA GLY A 284 -3.05 28.37 -33.63
C GLY A 284 -1.56 28.04 -33.51
N LEU A 285 -1.23 26.82 -33.06
CA LEU A 285 0.14 26.31 -33.04
C LEU A 285 0.29 25.08 -33.95
N ALA A 286 1.05 25.23 -35.03
CA ALA A 286 1.38 24.12 -35.92
C ALA A 286 2.35 23.15 -35.22
N GLY A 287 2.19 21.85 -35.46
CA GLY A 287 3.07 20.83 -34.92
C GLY A 287 2.86 20.45 -33.46
N ALA A 288 2.01 21.14 -32.69
CA ALA A 288 1.70 20.76 -31.31
C ALA A 288 1.01 19.38 -31.20
N THR A 289 1.28 18.67 -30.11
CA THR A 289 0.50 17.50 -29.69
C THR A 289 -0.86 18.00 -29.22
N ARG A 290 -1.94 17.61 -29.90
CA ARG A 290 -3.27 18.15 -29.65
C ARG A 290 -4.14 17.17 -28.90
N ILE A 291 -4.72 17.65 -27.80
CA ILE A 291 -5.73 16.94 -27.00
C ILE A 291 -7.02 17.73 -27.08
N ASN A 292 -8.12 17.07 -27.40
CA ASN A 292 -9.45 17.68 -27.43
C ASN A 292 -10.13 17.47 -26.07
N GLY A 293 -10.20 18.53 -25.25
CA GLY A 293 -10.85 18.49 -23.94
C GLY A 293 -12.32 18.88 -23.96
N ARG A 294 -12.99 18.90 -25.13
CA ARG A 294 -14.41 19.26 -25.23
C ARG A 294 -15.27 18.38 -24.32
N GLY A 295 -16.00 19.04 -23.42
CA GLY A 295 -16.90 18.36 -22.47
C GLY A 295 -16.19 17.78 -21.24
N MET A 296 -14.86 17.87 -21.20
CA MET A 296 -14.02 17.36 -20.11
C MET A 296 -13.56 18.50 -19.22
N THR A 297 -13.10 18.14 -18.02
CA THR A 297 -12.64 19.09 -17.01
C THR A 297 -11.17 18.87 -16.68
N LEU A 298 -10.39 19.95 -16.69
CA LEU A 298 -8.98 19.97 -16.33
C LEU A 298 -8.84 20.47 -14.90
N ILE A 299 -8.17 19.70 -14.05
CA ILE A 299 -7.81 20.04 -12.68
C ILE A 299 -6.27 19.97 -12.49
N PRO A 300 -5.70 20.61 -11.46
CA PRO A 300 -4.33 20.34 -11.05
C PRO A 300 -4.13 18.86 -10.69
N GLY A 301 -2.90 18.37 -10.81
CA GLY A 301 -2.46 17.10 -10.24
C GLY A 301 -2.87 16.97 -8.78
N LEU A 302 -3.39 15.80 -8.39
CA LEU A 302 -3.78 15.55 -7.00
C LEU A 302 -2.55 15.28 -6.12
N TRP A 303 -2.74 15.57 -4.84
CA TRP A 303 -1.77 15.44 -3.77
C TRP A 303 -2.27 14.45 -2.72
N ASP A 304 -1.48 13.40 -2.43
CA ASP A 304 -1.68 12.56 -1.25
C ASP A 304 -0.71 12.99 -0.14
N MET A 305 -1.24 13.45 0.99
CA MET A 305 -0.42 13.96 2.09
C MET A 305 0.00 12.91 3.12
N HIS A 306 -0.40 11.65 2.94
CA HIS A 306 -0.08 10.54 3.83
C HIS A 306 0.26 9.25 3.07
N GLY A 307 1.29 9.33 2.22
CA GLY A 307 1.82 8.16 1.53
C GLY A 307 2.86 7.40 2.37
N HIS A 308 3.01 6.12 2.05
CA HIS A 308 4.12 5.26 2.46
C HIS A 308 4.71 4.60 1.22
N LEU A 309 5.62 5.32 0.56
CA LEU A 309 5.99 5.03 -0.83
C LEU A 309 6.98 3.88 -0.97
N SER A 310 6.70 3.04 -1.96
CA SER A 310 7.62 2.16 -2.66
C SER A 310 7.70 2.58 -4.14
N PRO A 311 8.70 2.11 -4.92
CA PRO A 311 8.76 2.44 -6.34
C PRO A 311 7.57 1.94 -7.15
N ALA A 312 6.89 0.88 -6.70
CA ALA A 312 5.74 0.30 -7.40
C ALA A 312 4.47 1.18 -7.34
N ASP A 313 4.39 2.08 -6.35
CA ASP A 313 3.18 2.86 -6.08
C ASP A 313 2.99 4.01 -7.07
N GLY A 314 4.06 4.44 -7.75
CA GLY A 314 4.01 5.56 -8.67
C GLY A 314 3.06 5.32 -9.85
N ALA A 315 3.04 4.10 -10.40
CA ALA A 315 2.10 3.75 -11.48
C ALA A 315 0.63 3.76 -11.03
N LEU A 316 0.33 3.31 -9.81
CA LEU A 316 -1.01 3.35 -9.23
C LEU A 316 -1.48 4.80 -8.99
N ASN A 317 -0.61 5.62 -8.40
CA ASN A 317 -0.87 7.04 -8.17
C ASN A 317 -1.12 7.78 -9.49
N MET A 318 -0.23 7.58 -10.48
CA MET A 318 -0.35 8.22 -11.78
C MET A 318 -1.60 7.79 -12.54
N ALA A 319 -2.01 6.51 -12.46
CA ALA A 319 -3.27 6.06 -13.06
C ALA A 319 -4.50 6.74 -12.45
N ALA A 320 -4.44 7.06 -11.15
CA ALA A 320 -5.51 7.73 -10.42
C ALA A 320 -5.44 9.28 -10.46
N GLY A 321 -4.45 9.87 -11.14
CA GLY A 321 -4.30 11.33 -11.22
C GLY A 321 -3.56 11.98 -10.05
N ILE A 322 -2.87 11.17 -9.24
CA ILE A 322 -2.04 11.63 -8.12
C ILE A 322 -0.61 11.76 -8.60
N ILE A 323 -0.13 12.99 -8.62
CA ILE A 323 1.20 13.35 -9.12
C ILE A 323 2.14 13.64 -7.95
N ASN A 324 1.61 14.24 -6.89
CA ASN A 324 2.41 14.68 -5.75
C ASN A 324 2.09 13.85 -4.52
N VAL A 325 3.10 13.36 -3.80
CA VAL A 325 2.89 12.57 -2.58
C VAL A 325 3.84 13.03 -1.48
N ARG A 326 3.30 13.30 -0.29
CA ARG A 326 4.10 13.41 0.93
C ARG A 326 4.23 12.02 1.56
N ASP A 327 5.43 11.45 1.47
CA ASP A 327 5.78 10.30 2.30
C ASP A 327 5.98 10.77 3.73
N ILE A 328 5.19 10.19 4.64
CA ILE A 328 5.16 10.61 6.04
C ILE A 328 5.80 9.60 6.99
N GLY A 329 6.40 8.52 6.46
CA GLY A 329 7.12 7.58 7.31
C GLY A 329 7.76 6.44 6.55
N ASN A 330 9.06 6.54 6.35
CA ASN A 330 9.85 5.56 5.61
C ASN A 330 11.29 5.55 6.13
N THR A 331 12.06 4.54 5.72
CA THR A 331 13.52 4.59 5.91
C THR A 331 14.11 5.62 4.97
N HIS A 332 15.22 6.25 5.37
CA HIS A 332 15.86 7.25 4.52
C HIS A 332 16.38 6.62 3.24
N GLU A 333 17.00 5.46 3.35
CA GLU A 333 17.60 4.73 2.23
C GLU A 333 16.54 4.40 1.18
N ASN A 334 15.37 3.89 1.61
CA ASN A 334 14.29 3.58 0.68
C ASN A 334 13.67 4.84 0.05
N ILE A 335 13.33 5.87 0.84
CA ILE A 335 12.68 7.06 0.27
C ILE A 335 13.60 7.86 -0.64
N MET A 336 14.91 7.89 -0.37
CA MET A 336 15.88 8.48 -1.29
C MET A 336 15.94 7.69 -2.61
N ARG A 337 15.93 6.36 -2.55
CA ARG A 337 15.87 5.51 -3.75
C ARG A 337 14.58 5.73 -4.55
N VAL A 338 13.43 5.78 -3.89
CA VAL A 338 12.13 6.09 -4.54
C VAL A 338 12.21 7.45 -5.24
N THR A 339 12.70 8.47 -4.53
CA THR A 339 12.86 9.83 -5.07
C THR A 339 13.76 9.83 -6.31
N GLU A 340 14.93 9.18 -6.24
CA GLU A 340 15.86 9.08 -7.38
C GLU A 340 15.25 8.35 -8.58
N LEU A 341 14.52 7.26 -8.35
CA LEU A 341 13.87 6.51 -9.42
C LEU A 341 12.80 7.34 -10.15
N PHE A 342 11.98 8.08 -9.40
CA PHE A 342 10.95 8.95 -9.98
C PHE A 342 11.57 10.18 -10.68
N GLU A 343 12.50 10.89 -10.03
CA GLU A 343 13.18 12.06 -10.62
C GLU A 343 13.99 11.72 -11.89
N SER A 344 14.44 10.47 -12.03
CA SER A 344 15.21 10.03 -13.21
C SER A 344 14.36 9.76 -14.45
N ASP A 345 13.02 9.87 -14.38
CA ASP A 345 12.06 9.45 -15.41
C ASP A 345 12.17 7.95 -15.80
N LYS A 346 12.92 7.13 -15.05
CA LYS A 346 13.12 5.70 -15.36
C LYS A 346 11.98 4.83 -14.85
N VAL A 347 11.30 5.27 -13.79
CA VAL A 347 10.14 4.60 -13.21
C VAL A 347 9.02 5.63 -13.13
N ILE A 348 7.79 5.22 -13.41
CA ILE A 348 6.62 6.10 -13.30
C ILE A 348 6.41 6.46 -11.84
N GLY A 349 6.38 7.76 -11.55
CA GLY A 349 6.03 8.35 -10.28
C GLY A 349 6.30 9.86 -10.36
N GLY A 350 5.66 10.63 -9.48
CA GLY A 350 5.84 12.08 -9.46
C GLY A 350 6.54 12.60 -8.22
N ASP A 351 6.31 13.87 -7.90
CA ASP A 351 7.07 14.58 -6.88
C ASP A 351 6.88 14.00 -5.46
N VAL A 352 8.01 13.76 -4.80
CA VAL A 352 8.08 13.19 -3.45
C VAL A 352 8.45 14.25 -2.43
N PHE A 353 7.55 14.50 -1.49
CA PHE A 353 7.78 15.34 -0.32
C PHE A 353 8.03 14.46 0.89
N ARG A 354 9.03 14.79 1.71
CA ARG A 354 9.57 13.86 2.72
C ARG A 354 9.37 14.39 4.14
N ALA A 355 8.67 13.63 4.98
CA ALA A 355 8.69 13.81 6.43
C ALA A 355 9.60 12.76 7.09
N GLY A 356 10.46 13.22 8.00
CA GLY A 356 11.34 12.35 8.77
C GLY A 356 10.54 11.66 9.86
N PHE A 357 10.63 10.33 9.95
CA PHE A 357 9.93 9.57 10.99
C PHE A 357 10.82 9.41 12.23
N MET A 358 10.24 9.65 13.40
CA MET A 358 10.88 9.42 14.69
C MET A 358 9.90 8.86 15.73
N ASP A 359 10.37 7.88 16.51
CA ASP A 359 9.73 7.49 17.78
C ASP A 359 10.78 7.41 18.88
N ARG A 360 10.36 7.30 20.14
CA ARG A 360 11.28 6.98 21.23
C ARG A 360 11.54 5.48 21.26
N ASP A 361 12.81 5.12 21.40
CA ASP A 361 13.23 3.75 21.59
C ASP A 361 12.59 3.15 22.85
N SER A 362 11.81 2.09 22.66
CA SER A 362 11.07 1.36 23.68
C SER A 362 10.60 0.02 23.10
N GLU A 363 10.08 -0.88 23.93
CA GLU A 363 9.49 -2.15 23.46
C GLU A 363 8.32 -1.93 22.49
N ASN A 364 7.55 -0.84 22.63
CA ASN A 364 6.40 -0.55 21.78
C ASN A 364 6.72 0.45 20.65
N ALA A 365 7.99 0.82 20.47
CA ALA A 365 8.39 1.86 19.53
C ALA A 365 8.03 1.49 18.10
N MET A 366 7.39 2.42 17.38
CA MET A 366 7.25 2.28 15.95
C MET A 366 8.59 2.55 15.30
N ARG A 367 8.97 1.62 14.44
CA ARG A 367 10.30 1.54 13.90
C ARG A 367 10.24 1.66 12.38
N MET A 368 9.56 2.69 11.86
CA MET A 368 9.56 3.00 10.42
C MET A 368 10.71 3.90 9.96
N GLY A 369 11.27 4.69 10.88
CA GLY A 369 12.44 5.53 10.65
C GLY A 369 13.44 5.40 11.79
N LYS A 370 13.89 6.53 12.32
CA LYS A 370 14.87 6.59 13.42
C LYS A 370 14.18 6.48 14.78
N THR A 371 14.90 5.97 15.78
CA THR A 371 14.43 5.96 17.17
C THR A 371 15.38 6.74 18.08
N ALA A 372 14.81 7.52 19.00
CA ALA A 372 15.54 8.35 19.94
C ALA A 372 15.65 7.69 21.31
N LYS A 373 16.85 7.72 21.90
CA LYS A 373 17.12 7.16 23.25
C LYS A 373 17.06 8.21 24.36
N SER A 374 17.09 9.49 23.99
CA SER A 374 17.01 10.66 24.88
C SER A 374 16.50 11.85 24.08
N LEU A 375 16.08 12.93 24.76
CA LEU A 375 15.70 14.19 24.11
C LEU A 375 16.85 14.79 23.28
N GLU A 376 18.09 14.74 23.77
CA GLU A 376 19.24 15.26 23.01
C GLU A 376 19.50 14.43 21.75
N HIS A 377 19.42 13.10 21.84
CA HIS A 377 19.50 12.26 20.64
C HIS A 377 18.33 12.51 19.68
N ALA A 378 17.12 12.81 20.18
CA ALA A 378 16.00 13.22 19.33
C ALA A 378 16.31 14.52 18.56
N LYS A 379 16.98 15.51 19.19
CA LYS A 379 17.41 16.74 18.53
C LYS A 379 18.50 16.48 17.48
N GLU A 380 19.43 15.58 17.75
CA GLU A 380 20.45 15.14 16.77
C GLU A 380 19.79 14.48 15.55
N ILE A 381 18.75 13.66 15.77
CA ILE A 381 17.94 13.06 14.69
C ILE A 381 17.25 14.16 13.85
N VAL A 382 16.69 15.18 14.49
CA VAL A 382 16.08 16.33 13.80
C VAL A 382 17.12 17.07 12.95
N ASP A 383 18.31 17.32 13.49
CA ASP A 383 19.41 17.97 12.77
C ASP A 383 19.82 17.14 11.54
N TRP A 384 19.93 15.83 11.71
CA TRP A 384 20.24 14.91 10.63
C TRP A 384 19.23 14.96 9.47
N TYR A 385 17.93 15.04 9.79
CA TYR A 385 16.87 15.16 8.78
C TYR A 385 16.87 16.55 8.13
N ALA A 386 17.07 17.62 8.91
CA ALA A 386 17.15 18.99 8.40
C ALA A 386 18.29 19.15 7.38
N GLU A 387 19.47 18.60 7.67
CA GLU A 387 20.63 18.58 6.79
C GLU A 387 20.40 17.83 5.47
N ARG A 388 19.36 16.98 5.39
CA ARG A 388 19.00 16.16 4.22
C ARG A 388 17.77 16.65 3.47
N GLY A 389 17.33 17.88 3.78
CA GLY A 389 16.26 18.57 3.05
C GLY A 389 14.86 18.01 3.31
N TYR A 390 14.65 17.30 4.43
CA TYR A 390 13.30 16.99 4.89
C TYR A 390 12.59 18.28 5.29
N GLN A 391 11.25 18.30 5.22
CA GLN A 391 10.45 19.49 5.50
C GLN A 391 9.68 19.40 6.82
N GLN A 392 9.55 18.18 7.34
CA GLN A 392 8.69 17.86 8.47
C GLN A 392 9.28 16.69 9.25
N ILE A 393 8.95 16.61 10.54
CA ILE A 393 9.20 15.46 11.40
C ILE A 393 7.85 14.90 11.86
N LYS A 394 7.62 13.60 11.61
CA LYS A 394 6.50 12.81 12.15
C LYS A 394 6.98 12.12 13.43
N THR A 395 6.43 12.49 14.57
CA THR A 395 6.61 11.76 15.84
C THR A 395 5.53 10.68 16.02
N TYR A 396 5.77 9.73 16.90
CA TYR A 396 4.87 8.61 17.14
C TYR A 396 4.53 8.38 18.62
N SER A 397 3.66 7.40 18.89
CA SER A 397 3.01 7.18 20.18
C SER A 397 3.93 6.87 21.36
N SER A 398 5.20 6.49 21.15
CA SER A 398 6.11 6.15 22.26
C SER A 398 6.94 7.31 22.78
N MET A 399 6.87 8.48 22.12
CA MET A 399 7.50 9.71 22.59
C MET A 399 7.06 10.03 24.02
N GLU A 400 7.97 10.59 24.83
CA GLU A 400 7.58 11.09 26.15
C GLU A 400 6.87 12.46 25.99
N PRO A 401 5.71 12.69 26.64
CA PRO A 401 5.00 13.96 26.56
C PRO A 401 5.88 15.18 26.91
N GLU A 402 6.77 15.05 27.89
CA GLU A 402 7.69 16.12 28.31
C GLU A 402 8.79 16.43 27.27
N TRP A 403 9.03 15.54 26.29
CA TRP A 403 9.99 15.81 25.21
C TRP A 403 9.39 16.69 24.13
N ILE A 404 8.06 16.71 23.96
CA ILE A 404 7.42 17.32 22.80
C ILE A 404 7.70 18.82 22.72
N ALA A 405 7.45 19.58 23.78
CA ALA A 405 7.66 21.04 23.76
C ALA A 405 9.10 21.48 23.45
N PRO A 406 10.14 20.96 24.14
CA PRO A 406 11.52 21.33 23.81
C PRO A 406 11.97 20.79 22.44
N LEU A 407 11.43 19.65 21.99
CA LEU A 407 11.72 19.10 20.67
C LEU A 407 11.07 19.91 19.56
N ALA A 408 9.80 20.32 19.71
CA ALA A 408 9.09 21.19 18.76
C ALA A 408 9.85 22.49 18.55
N LYS A 409 10.30 23.13 19.64
CA LYS A 409 11.16 24.33 19.57
C LYS A 409 12.42 24.10 18.75
N HIS A 410 13.06 22.94 18.89
CA HIS A 410 14.26 22.59 18.12
C HIS A 410 13.93 22.35 16.64
N ILE A 411 12.88 21.59 16.34
CA ILE A 411 12.35 21.34 14.98
C ILE A 411 12.06 22.66 14.26
N HIS A 412 11.33 23.57 14.91
CA HIS A 412 11.02 24.89 14.34
C HIS A 412 12.27 25.75 14.14
N SER A 413 13.27 25.65 15.02
CA SER A 413 14.55 26.37 14.85
C SER A 413 15.33 25.92 13.61
N LYS A 414 15.04 24.73 13.09
CA LYS A 414 15.58 24.17 11.84
C LYS A 414 14.69 24.44 10.63
N GLY A 415 13.59 25.20 10.80
CA GLY A 415 12.63 25.50 9.75
C GLY A 415 11.73 24.31 9.36
N LEU A 416 11.71 23.25 10.16
CA LEU A 416 10.89 22.07 9.94
C LEU A 416 9.54 22.19 10.65
N ARG A 417 8.55 21.44 10.18
CA ARG A 417 7.25 21.27 10.85
C ARG A 417 7.25 20.04 11.78
N LEU A 418 6.52 20.09 12.89
CA LEU A 418 6.26 18.94 13.76
C LEU A 418 4.84 18.42 13.50
N SER A 419 4.73 17.11 13.30
CA SER A 419 3.47 16.40 13.11
C SER A 419 3.51 15.05 13.81
N GLY A 420 2.38 14.36 13.89
CA GLY A 420 2.42 12.92 14.13
C GLY A 420 1.20 12.34 14.80
N HIS A 421 1.39 11.12 15.30
CA HIS A 421 0.49 10.57 16.30
C HIS A 421 0.65 11.36 17.59
N ILE A 422 -0.43 11.42 18.37
CA ILE A 422 -0.34 11.97 19.72
C ILE A 422 0.35 10.95 20.63
N PRO A 423 1.39 11.35 21.40
CA PRO A 423 2.07 10.48 22.35
C PRO A 423 1.11 9.83 23.35
N ALA A 424 1.45 8.65 23.84
CA ALA A 424 0.65 7.98 24.86
C ALA A 424 0.48 8.89 26.10
N PHE A 425 -0.73 8.89 26.67
CA PHE A 425 -1.10 9.69 27.85
C PHE A 425 -1.06 11.22 27.65
N MET A 426 -0.96 11.69 26.41
CA MET A 426 -1.07 13.10 26.03
C MET A 426 -2.36 13.33 25.24
N THR A 427 -3.04 14.46 25.43
CA THR A 427 -4.18 14.84 24.59
C THR A 427 -3.73 15.59 23.34
N ALA A 428 -4.56 15.60 22.29
CA ALA A 428 -4.28 16.37 21.08
C ALA A 428 -4.13 17.87 21.37
N GLU A 429 -4.97 18.40 22.26
CA GLU A 429 -4.88 19.79 22.70
C GLU A 429 -3.53 20.12 23.36
N GLN A 430 -3.03 19.23 24.22
CA GLN A 430 -1.71 19.37 24.84
C GLN A 430 -0.59 19.32 23.80
N ALA A 431 -0.67 18.44 22.81
CA ALA A 431 0.34 18.35 21.74
C ALA A 431 0.41 19.64 20.91
N VAL A 432 -0.76 20.22 20.61
CA VAL A 432 -0.87 21.51 19.92
C VAL A 432 -0.36 22.68 20.78
N ASP A 433 -0.52 22.61 22.11
CA ASP A 433 0.12 23.55 23.03
C ASP A 433 1.63 23.39 23.13
N ALA A 434 2.11 22.17 22.97
CA ALA A 434 3.54 21.86 22.94
C ALA A 434 4.21 22.18 21.59
N GLY A 435 3.44 22.52 20.54
CA GLY A 435 3.98 22.99 19.27
C GLY A 435 3.81 22.04 18.08
N PHE A 436 2.85 21.12 18.11
CA PHE A 436 2.44 20.40 16.91
C PHE A 436 1.86 21.38 15.86
N ASP A 437 2.40 21.32 14.64
CA ASP A 437 1.87 22.04 13.48
C ASP A 437 0.78 21.24 12.76
N GLU A 438 0.73 19.93 12.98
CA GLU A 438 -0.18 19.03 12.28
C GLU A 438 -0.52 17.77 13.09
N ILE A 439 -1.80 17.41 13.15
CA ILE A 439 -2.28 16.17 13.75
C ILE A 439 -2.53 15.14 12.65
N GLN A 440 -1.99 13.94 12.84
CA GLN A 440 -2.23 12.80 11.96
C GLN A 440 -3.33 11.92 12.54
N HIS A 441 -4.25 11.51 11.69
CA HIS A 441 -5.34 10.56 11.95
C HIS A 441 -6.51 11.11 12.77
N ILE A 442 -7.72 10.90 12.27
CA ILE A 442 -8.96 11.41 12.86
C ILE A 442 -9.23 10.84 14.27
N ASN A 443 -8.81 9.61 14.54
CA ASN A 443 -9.01 8.99 15.86
C ASN A 443 -8.32 9.80 16.97
N MET A 444 -7.20 10.45 16.68
CA MET A 444 -6.48 11.28 17.66
C MET A 444 -7.29 12.51 18.10
N LEU A 445 -8.23 13.00 17.28
CA LEU A 445 -9.12 14.09 17.65
C LEU A 445 -10.19 13.63 18.66
N PHE A 446 -10.73 12.42 18.48
CA PHE A 446 -11.70 11.85 19.42
C PHE A 446 -11.05 11.50 20.76
N LEU A 447 -9.85 10.91 20.71
CA LEU A 447 -9.10 10.54 21.92
C LEU A 447 -8.78 11.76 22.81
N ASN A 448 -8.81 12.99 22.28
CA ASN A 448 -8.69 14.22 23.06
C ASN A 448 -9.72 14.30 24.21
N PHE A 449 -10.93 13.77 23.99
CA PHE A 449 -12.06 13.85 24.91
C PHE A 449 -12.28 12.56 25.72
N MET A 450 -11.45 11.54 25.49
CA MET A 450 -11.56 10.21 26.12
C MET A 450 -10.50 9.98 27.22
N GLY A 451 -9.74 11.02 27.58
CA GLY A 451 -8.73 10.97 28.64
C GLY A 451 -7.37 10.42 28.18
N PRO A 452 -6.42 10.25 29.13
CA PRO A 452 -5.05 9.83 28.82
C PRO A 452 -4.99 8.35 28.44
N ILE A 453 -5.17 8.07 27.16
CA ILE A 453 -5.13 6.72 26.59
C ILE A 453 -3.70 6.32 26.23
N ASP A 454 -3.35 5.05 26.48
CA ASP A 454 -2.10 4.49 25.97
C ASP A 454 -2.21 4.26 24.45
N THR A 455 -1.87 5.29 23.67
CA THR A 455 -1.93 5.26 22.20
C THR A 455 -0.93 4.30 21.56
N ARG A 456 -0.13 3.56 22.34
CA ARG A 456 0.72 2.45 21.84
C ARG A 456 -0.05 1.14 21.78
N LYS A 457 -1.26 1.05 22.35
CA LYS A 457 -2.07 -0.17 22.41
C LYS A 457 -3.27 -0.08 21.45
N LYS A 458 -3.94 -1.23 21.24
CA LYS A 458 -5.16 -1.34 20.42
C LYS A 458 -6.31 -0.47 20.93
N LEU A 459 -6.26 -0.08 22.20
CA LEU A 459 -7.22 0.79 22.87
C LEU A 459 -7.55 2.06 22.07
N ARG A 460 -6.54 2.64 21.40
CA ARG A 460 -6.70 3.84 20.54
C ARG A 460 -7.65 3.69 19.36
N PHE A 461 -8.05 2.45 19.04
CA PHE A 461 -8.98 2.11 17.98
C PHE A 461 -10.31 1.66 18.58
N THR A 462 -10.27 0.77 19.59
CA THR A 462 -11.48 0.22 20.20
C THR A 462 -12.27 1.27 20.99
N GLU A 463 -11.63 2.19 21.71
CA GLU A 463 -12.32 3.29 22.41
C GLU A 463 -13.05 4.22 21.44
N VAL A 464 -12.43 4.48 20.27
CA VAL A 464 -13.06 5.31 19.24
C VAL A 464 -14.20 4.54 18.58
N GLY A 465 -14.05 3.25 18.31
CA GLY A 465 -15.13 2.42 17.79
C GLY A 465 -16.33 2.34 18.74
N GLU A 466 -16.09 2.13 20.04
CA GLU A 466 -17.15 1.96 21.04
C GLU A 466 -17.80 3.29 21.43
N HIS A 467 -17.03 4.40 21.51
CA HIS A 467 -17.51 5.61 22.20
C HIS A 467 -17.47 6.91 21.38
N ALA A 468 -16.95 6.93 20.14
CA ALA A 468 -16.90 8.19 19.39
C ALA A 468 -18.29 8.77 19.09
N HIS A 469 -19.31 7.92 18.94
CA HIS A 469 -20.69 8.34 18.72
C HIS A 469 -21.35 9.02 19.94
N GLU A 470 -20.80 8.81 21.14
CA GLU A 470 -21.32 9.39 22.39
C GLU A 470 -20.88 10.85 22.58
N LEU A 471 -19.82 11.27 21.87
CA LEU A 471 -19.29 12.62 21.95
C LEU A 471 -20.23 13.63 21.27
N ASP A 472 -20.71 14.61 22.04
CA ASP A 472 -21.46 15.75 21.50
C ASP A 472 -20.52 16.70 20.75
N LEU A 473 -20.49 16.55 19.42
CA LEU A 473 -19.68 17.36 18.51
C LEU A 473 -20.16 18.82 18.37
N ASP A 474 -21.34 19.16 18.89
CA ASP A 474 -21.85 20.54 18.95
C ASP A 474 -21.60 21.21 20.31
N SER A 475 -20.97 20.50 21.26
CA SER A 475 -20.66 21.04 22.58
C SER A 475 -19.67 22.22 22.53
N GLU A 476 -19.72 23.07 23.56
CA GLU A 476 -18.77 24.18 23.73
C GLU A 476 -17.33 23.69 23.83
N GLU A 477 -17.10 22.51 24.43
CA GLU A 477 -15.78 21.93 24.61
C GLU A 477 -15.15 21.52 23.27
N VAL A 478 -15.89 20.79 22.43
CA VAL A 478 -15.43 20.41 21.08
C VAL A 478 -15.21 21.67 20.23
N SER A 479 -16.16 22.60 20.25
CA SER A 479 -16.05 23.87 19.51
C SER A 479 -14.80 24.66 19.92
N ALA A 480 -14.51 24.75 21.22
CA ALA A 480 -13.33 25.45 21.73
C ALA A 480 -12.02 24.81 21.27
N PHE A 481 -11.95 23.47 21.24
CA PHE A 481 -10.80 22.73 20.72
C PHE A 481 -10.61 22.97 19.22
N LEU A 482 -11.66 22.84 18.40
CA LEU A 482 -11.57 23.06 16.96
C LEU A 482 -11.20 24.52 16.61
N ASP A 483 -11.78 25.49 17.31
CA ASP A 483 -11.40 26.90 17.17
C ASP A 483 -9.94 27.14 17.56
N LYS A 484 -9.42 26.39 18.54
CA LYS A 484 -8.01 26.46 18.92
C LYS A 484 -7.11 25.95 17.81
N LEU A 485 -7.45 24.82 17.18
CA LEU A 485 -6.73 24.31 16.01
C LEU A 485 -6.70 25.36 14.89
N ALA A 486 -7.85 25.94 14.57
CA ALA A 486 -7.96 26.98 13.55
C ALA A 486 -7.13 28.23 13.89
N ARG A 487 -7.23 28.75 15.12
CA ARG A 487 -6.46 29.92 15.58
C ARG A 487 -4.95 29.70 15.52
N LYS A 488 -4.49 28.48 15.81
CA LYS A 488 -3.07 28.11 15.75
C LYS A 488 -2.59 27.76 14.35
N GLY A 489 -3.50 27.58 13.40
CA GLY A 489 -3.18 27.09 12.07
C GLY A 489 -2.69 25.64 12.09
N THR A 490 -3.08 24.85 13.10
CA THR A 490 -2.77 23.41 13.16
C THR A 490 -3.49 22.72 12.02
N VAL A 491 -2.73 22.03 11.17
CA VAL A 491 -3.27 21.24 10.07
C VAL A 491 -3.81 19.91 10.60
N VAL A 492 -4.89 19.41 10.01
CA VAL A 492 -5.39 18.07 10.29
C VAL A 492 -5.35 17.24 9.01
N ASP A 493 -4.64 16.12 9.08
CA ASP A 493 -4.71 15.02 8.13
C ASP A 493 -5.59 13.92 8.73
N THR A 494 -6.82 13.78 8.23
CA THR A 494 -7.80 12.92 8.93
C THR A 494 -7.63 11.44 8.63
N THR A 495 -7.07 11.07 7.46
CA THR A 495 -7.03 9.68 6.97
C THR A 495 -8.36 8.95 7.24
N THR A 496 -9.48 9.62 6.99
CA THR A 496 -10.83 9.18 7.40
C THR A 496 -11.18 7.82 6.82
N THR A 497 -10.76 7.55 5.58
CA THR A 497 -11.05 6.31 4.87
C THR A 497 -10.55 5.08 5.63
N VAL A 498 -9.30 5.07 6.09
CA VAL A 498 -8.74 3.90 6.79
C VAL A 498 -9.36 3.70 8.17
N PHE A 499 -9.76 4.77 8.87
CA PHE A 499 -10.48 4.63 10.13
C PHE A 499 -11.94 4.20 9.94
N SER A 500 -12.64 4.77 8.95
CA SER A 500 -14.00 4.34 8.59
C SER A 500 -14.01 2.87 8.17
N SER A 501 -13.07 2.46 7.31
CA SER A 501 -12.83 1.07 6.92
C SER A 501 -12.62 0.17 8.14
N MET A 502 -11.67 0.52 9.01
CA MET A 502 -11.38 -0.25 10.22
C MET A 502 -12.60 -0.46 11.12
N LEU A 503 -13.46 0.58 11.25
CA LEU A 503 -14.67 0.49 12.07
C LEU A 503 -15.77 -0.33 11.39
N LEU A 504 -16.01 -0.14 10.09
CA LEU A 504 -17.16 -0.70 9.36
C LEU A 504 -16.96 -2.13 8.87
N ARG A 505 -15.72 -2.64 8.82
CA ARG A 505 -15.45 -3.98 8.31
C ARG A 505 -16.05 -5.07 9.21
N GLU A 506 -16.69 -6.03 8.57
CA GLU A 506 -17.38 -7.14 9.22
C GLU A 506 -16.92 -8.50 8.65
N PRO A 507 -16.97 -9.60 9.43
CA PRO A 507 -16.69 -10.93 8.92
C PRO A 507 -17.60 -11.27 7.73
N GLY A 508 -17.05 -11.84 6.67
CA GLY A 508 -17.86 -12.27 5.52
C GLY A 508 -18.23 -11.17 4.53
N LYS A 509 -18.00 -9.89 4.84
CA LYS A 509 -18.49 -8.76 4.05
C LYS A 509 -17.34 -7.98 3.41
N LEU A 510 -17.61 -7.48 2.21
CA LEU A 510 -16.73 -6.54 1.53
C LEU A 510 -16.75 -5.21 2.29
N ASP A 511 -15.59 -4.62 2.48
CA ASP A 511 -15.42 -3.29 3.03
C ASP A 511 -16.24 -2.25 2.24
N PRO A 512 -17.19 -1.56 2.89
CA PRO A 512 -18.02 -0.56 2.21
C PRO A 512 -17.21 0.60 1.63
N GLU A 513 -16.03 0.92 2.18
CA GLU A 513 -15.19 2.01 1.70
C GLU A 513 -14.49 1.71 0.36
N PHE A 514 -14.32 0.42 0.03
CA PHE A 514 -13.70 -0.03 -1.22
C PHE A 514 -14.67 -0.76 -2.15
N ALA A 515 -15.97 -0.79 -1.80
CA ALA A 515 -17.00 -1.47 -2.59
C ALA A 515 -17.10 -0.96 -4.04
N ASN A 516 -16.87 0.34 -4.25
CA ASN A 516 -16.95 0.98 -5.57
C ASN A 516 -15.74 0.71 -6.49
N ILE A 517 -14.64 0.14 -5.96
CA ILE A 517 -13.49 -0.29 -6.76
C ILE A 517 -13.32 -1.80 -6.81
N ALA A 518 -13.96 -2.55 -5.93
CA ALA A 518 -13.70 -3.97 -5.72
C ALA A 518 -13.80 -4.81 -7.00
N ASP A 519 -14.79 -4.52 -7.86
CA ASP A 519 -14.99 -5.25 -9.13
C ASP A 519 -13.98 -4.86 -10.23
N HIS A 520 -13.12 -3.88 -9.96
CA HIS A 520 -12.03 -3.49 -10.84
C HIS A 520 -10.69 -4.09 -10.44
N LEU A 521 -10.51 -4.48 -9.18
CA LEU A 521 -9.23 -4.94 -8.65
C LEU A 521 -8.95 -6.40 -9.06
N PRO A 522 -7.65 -6.79 -9.14
CA PRO A 522 -7.27 -8.19 -9.19
C PRO A 522 -7.94 -8.95 -8.03
N VAL A 523 -8.44 -10.15 -8.31
CA VAL A 523 -9.26 -10.92 -7.35
C VAL A 523 -8.55 -11.13 -6.01
N ASN A 524 -7.25 -11.41 -6.04
CA ASN A 524 -6.46 -11.60 -4.81
C ASN A 524 -6.31 -10.32 -4.00
N VAL A 525 -6.21 -9.15 -4.66
CA VAL A 525 -6.21 -7.85 -3.97
C VAL A 525 -7.59 -7.54 -3.42
N ARG A 526 -8.65 -7.76 -4.21
CA ARG A 526 -10.05 -7.56 -3.78
C ARG A 526 -10.36 -8.33 -2.50
N ARG A 527 -9.88 -9.58 -2.38
CA ARG A 527 -10.11 -10.44 -1.20
C ARG A 527 -9.52 -9.88 0.09
N GLN A 528 -8.52 -9.00 0.03
CA GLN A 528 -7.98 -8.30 1.20
C GLN A 528 -8.99 -7.35 1.84
N PHE A 529 -10.00 -6.90 1.09
CA PHE A 529 -11.07 -6.03 1.57
C PHE A 529 -12.30 -6.81 2.08
N ILE A 530 -12.28 -8.14 2.09
CA ILE A 530 -13.37 -8.95 2.64
C ILE A 530 -12.99 -9.36 4.07
N GLY A 531 -13.90 -9.21 5.02
CA GLY A 531 -13.68 -9.63 6.41
C GLY A 531 -13.28 -8.51 7.35
N ALA A 532 -13.37 -8.80 8.65
CA ALA A 532 -13.12 -7.84 9.72
C ALA A 532 -11.63 -7.55 9.92
N GLU A 533 -11.32 -6.32 10.32
CA GLU A 533 -9.96 -5.94 10.76
C GLU A 533 -9.83 -5.96 12.28
N LEU A 534 -10.88 -5.54 12.99
CA LEU A 534 -10.99 -5.57 14.46
C LEU A 534 -11.87 -6.73 14.92
N ASP A 535 -11.57 -7.26 16.11
CA ASP A 535 -12.43 -8.22 16.81
C ASP A 535 -13.58 -7.48 17.51
N VAL A 536 -14.58 -7.07 16.73
CA VAL A 536 -15.77 -6.34 17.22
C VAL A 536 -16.79 -7.35 17.75
N LYS A 537 -17.06 -7.28 19.06
CA LYS A 537 -18.06 -8.16 19.67
C LYS A 537 -19.46 -7.77 19.17
N PRO A 538 -20.38 -8.73 18.96
CA PRO A 538 -21.70 -8.45 18.39
C PRO A 538 -22.49 -7.36 19.11
N GLN A 539 -22.37 -7.24 20.44
CA GLN A 539 -23.08 -6.21 21.20
C GLN A 539 -22.58 -4.77 20.97
N HIS A 540 -21.38 -4.58 20.39
CA HIS A 540 -20.81 -3.27 20.09
C HIS A 540 -20.91 -2.91 18.60
N ARG A 541 -21.55 -3.74 17.76
CA ARG A 541 -21.58 -3.51 16.30
C ARG A 541 -22.26 -2.18 15.95
N ASP A 542 -23.38 -1.89 16.58
CA ASP A 542 -24.12 -0.63 16.37
C ASP A 542 -23.28 0.58 16.80
N ASP A 543 -22.53 0.47 17.91
CA ASP A 543 -21.65 1.52 18.40
C ASP A 543 -20.58 1.90 17.35
N TYR A 544 -19.95 0.89 16.73
CA TYR A 544 -18.92 1.11 15.70
C TYR A 544 -19.50 1.73 14.42
N ASP A 545 -20.71 1.33 14.02
CA ASP A 545 -21.40 1.91 12.86
C ASP A 545 -21.72 3.39 13.10
N LEU A 546 -22.26 3.72 14.27
CA LEU A 546 -22.52 5.10 14.69
C LEU A 546 -21.23 5.91 14.85
N SER A 547 -20.15 5.29 15.33
CA SER A 547 -18.84 5.94 15.47
C SER A 547 -18.21 6.24 14.10
N ALA A 548 -18.39 5.38 13.09
CA ALA A 548 -17.99 5.69 11.72
C ALA A 548 -18.76 6.90 11.15
N GLU A 549 -20.05 7.06 11.47
CA GLU A 549 -20.79 8.29 11.15
C GLU A 549 -20.25 9.51 11.91
N ALA A 550 -19.86 9.33 13.17
CA ALA A 550 -19.26 10.39 13.98
C ALA A 550 -17.94 10.88 13.37
N LEU A 551 -17.13 10.00 12.76
CA LEU A 551 -15.93 10.40 12.02
C LEU A 551 -16.28 11.42 10.92
N LEU A 552 -17.30 11.14 10.10
CA LEU A 552 -17.74 12.08 9.04
C LEU A 552 -18.28 13.39 9.61
N LYS A 553 -19.00 13.33 10.74
CA LYS A 553 -19.46 14.56 11.43
C LYS A 553 -18.27 15.39 11.93
N MET A 554 -17.22 14.77 12.46
CA MET A 554 -15.99 15.48 12.86
C MET A 554 -15.28 16.11 11.66
N VAL A 555 -15.18 15.41 10.52
CA VAL A 555 -14.66 15.98 9.26
C VAL A 555 -15.41 17.27 8.87
N ARG A 556 -16.74 17.23 8.93
CA ARG A 556 -17.57 18.42 8.68
C ARG A 556 -17.28 19.53 9.69
N LYS A 557 -17.16 19.21 10.98
CA LYS A 557 -16.89 20.19 12.04
C LYS A 557 -15.54 20.87 11.88
N LEU A 558 -14.50 20.14 11.48
CA LEU A 558 -13.20 20.72 11.12
C LEU A 558 -13.34 21.81 10.05
N HIS A 559 -14.12 21.54 9.00
CA HIS A 559 -14.40 22.51 7.93
C HIS A 559 -15.24 23.70 8.42
N GLU A 560 -16.32 23.47 9.17
CA GLU A 560 -17.19 24.53 9.73
C GLU A 560 -16.39 25.52 10.61
N HIS A 561 -15.44 25.01 11.39
CA HIS A 561 -14.53 25.80 12.24
C HIS A 561 -13.29 26.34 11.50
N LYS A 562 -13.18 26.09 10.18
CA LYS A 562 -12.08 26.56 9.31
C LYS A 562 -10.71 26.04 9.76
N VAL A 563 -10.67 24.83 10.31
CA VAL A 563 -9.41 24.15 10.59
C VAL A 563 -8.74 23.80 9.25
N PRO A 564 -7.45 24.12 9.05
CA PRO A 564 -6.74 23.72 7.84
C PRO A 564 -6.72 22.18 7.71
N MET A 565 -7.15 21.67 6.57
CA MET A 565 -7.21 20.23 6.31
C MET A 565 -6.41 19.85 5.07
N VAL A 566 -5.79 18.67 5.11
CA VAL A 566 -5.23 17.98 3.94
C VAL A 566 -5.92 16.63 3.76
N ALA A 567 -5.89 16.10 2.54
CA ALA A 567 -6.30 14.72 2.27
C ALA A 567 -5.06 13.82 2.27
N GLY A 568 -5.08 12.83 3.14
CA GLY A 568 -4.06 11.80 3.27
C GLY A 568 -4.73 10.44 3.43
N THR A 569 -4.01 9.37 3.09
CA THR A 569 -4.60 8.04 2.97
C THR A 569 -4.16 7.02 4.02
N ASP A 570 -2.86 6.86 4.26
CA ASP A 570 -2.29 5.73 5.01
C ASP A 570 -2.81 4.36 4.50
N GLY A 571 -3.08 4.28 3.19
CA GLY A 571 -3.80 3.15 2.58
C GLY A 571 -3.26 2.81 1.20
N ILE A 572 -4.07 2.06 0.43
CA ILE A 572 -3.70 1.66 -0.93
C ILE A 572 -3.50 2.90 -1.83
N PRO A 573 -2.34 3.04 -2.50
CA PRO A 573 -2.04 4.15 -3.41
C PRO A 573 -3.07 4.30 -4.52
N GLY A 574 -3.27 5.54 -4.97
CA GLY A 574 -4.29 5.88 -5.95
C GLY A 574 -5.70 5.91 -5.37
N PHE A 575 -6.21 4.72 -4.99
CA PHE A 575 -7.63 4.53 -4.71
C PHE A 575 -8.11 5.16 -3.41
N THR A 576 -7.29 5.10 -2.35
CA THR A 576 -7.71 5.59 -1.03
C THR A 576 -7.88 7.10 -1.03
N LEU A 577 -7.06 7.85 -1.79
CA LEU A 577 -7.20 9.31 -1.85
C LEU A 577 -8.52 9.71 -2.51
N LEU A 578 -8.88 9.04 -3.62
CA LEU A 578 -10.15 9.29 -4.27
C LEU A 578 -11.32 9.01 -3.32
N ARG A 579 -11.21 7.97 -2.48
CA ARG A 579 -12.21 7.67 -1.46
C ARG A 579 -12.23 8.71 -0.33
N GLU A 580 -11.08 9.19 0.12
CA GLU A 580 -10.95 10.22 1.14
C GLU A 580 -11.71 11.50 0.74
N LEU A 581 -11.52 11.92 -0.51
CA LEU A 581 -12.21 13.09 -1.08
C LEU A 581 -13.72 12.84 -1.22
N GLU A 582 -14.14 11.64 -1.61
CA GLU A 582 -15.56 11.25 -1.61
C GLU A 582 -16.16 11.29 -0.20
N LEU A 583 -15.43 10.88 0.83
CA LEU A 583 -15.89 10.94 2.22
C LEU A 583 -15.99 12.38 2.74
N TYR A 584 -15.06 13.27 2.37
CA TYR A 584 -15.15 14.69 2.72
C TYR A 584 -16.40 15.33 2.08
N ALA A 585 -16.69 15.03 0.82
CA ALA A 585 -17.91 15.48 0.16
C ALA A 585 -19.17 14.87 0.81
N LYS A 586 -19.14 13.56 1.14
CA LYS A 586 -20.22 12.87 1.86
C LYS A 586 -20.49 13.47 3.24
N ALA A 587 -19.44 13.96 3.92
CA ALA A 587 -19.56 14.69 5.18
C ALA A 587 -20.25 16.06 5.01
N GLY A 588 -20.41 16.56 3.79
CA GLY A 588 -21.10 17.82 3.48
C GLY A 588 -20.16 18.99 3.18
N ILE A 589 -18.86 18.75 3.03
CA ILE A 589 -17.91 19.77 2.60
C ILE A 589 -18.16 20.07 1.12
N PRO A 590 -18.27 21.35 0.69
CA PRO A 590 -18.41 21.69 -0.71
C PRO A 590 -17.26 21.13 -1.56
N ASN A 591 -17.54 20.55 -2.72
CA ASN A 591 -16.51 19.90 -3.55
C ASN A 591 -15.33 20.83 -3.91
N ALA A 592 -15.56 22.14 -4.04
CA ALA A 592 -14.48 23.10 -4.24
C ALA A 592 -13.47 23.10 -3.06
N ASP A 593 -13.96 23.03 -1.82
CA ASP A 593 -13.11 22.94 -0.63
C ASP A 593 -12.45 21.56 -0.52
N VAL A 594 -13.17 20.49 -0.88
CA VAL A 594 -12.60 19.14 -0.96
C VAL A 594 -11.43 19.09 -1.93
N LEU A 595 -11.57 19.65 -3.15
CA LEU A 595 -10.47 19.67 -4.12
C LEU A 595 -9.26 20.45 -3.61
N ARG A 596 -9.46 21.50 -2.79
CA ARG A 596 -8.35 22.28 -2.22
C ARG A 596 -7.49 21.45 -1.27
N THR A 597 -8.07 20.50 -0.52
CA THR A 597 -7.33 19.66 0.44
C THR A 597 -6.35 18.69 -0.24
N ALA A 598 -6.54 18.41 -1.54
CA ALA A 598 -5.67 17.58 -2.37
C ALA A 598 -5.01 18.35 -3.54
N THR A 599 -4.97 19.69 -3.51
CA THR A 599 -4.30 20.50 -4.54
C THR A 599 -3.54 21.70 -3.93
N VAL A 600 -4.21 22.84 -3.78
CA VAL A 600 -3.57 24.11 -3.41
C VAL A 600 -3.17 24.18 -1.94
N VAL A 601 -3.90 23.52 -1.04
CA VAL A 601 -3.56 23.48 0.40
C VAL A 601 -2.27 22.70 0.65
N PRO A 602 -2.14 21.44 0.19
CA PRO A 602 -0.90 20.69 0.39
C PRO A 602 0.30 21.37 -0.28
N ALA A 603 0.16 21.86 -1.52
CA ALA A 603 1.22 22.61 -2.20
C ALA A 603 1.71 23.84 -1.39
N ARG A 604 0.81 24.51 -0.65
CA ARG A 604 1.20 25.61 0.25
C ARG A 604 1.94 25.11 1.49
N ILE A 605 1.50 24.01 2.08
CA ILE A 605 2.08 23.43 3.31
C ILE A 605 3.53 22.96 3.07
N VAL A 606 3.80 22.34 1.93
CA VAL A 606 5.15 21.85 1.58
C VAL A 606 6.03 22.90 0.87
N GLY A 607 5.51 24.11 0.65
CA GLY A 607 6.24 25.20 -0.03
C GLY A 607 6.36 25.06 -1.55
N ALA A 608 5.56 24.20 -2.18
CA ALA A 608 5.54 23.93 -3.62
C ALA A 608 4.61 24.85 -4.45
N LEU A 609 3.80 25.69 -3.80
CA LEU A 609 2.78 26.49 -4.48
C LEU A 609 3.32 27.41 -5.59
N ASN A 610 4.60 27.77 -5.57
CA ASN A 610 5.20 28.59 -6.63
C ASN A 610 5.29 27.85 -7.98
N HIS A 611 5.25 26.52 -7.98
CA HIS A 611 5.43 25.71 -9.19
C HIS A 611 4.35 24.64 -9.39
N SER A 612 3.60 24.23 -8.37
CA SER A 612 2.49 23.27 -8.50
C SER A 612 1.24 23.67 -7.68
N GLY A 613 0.21 22.84 -7.68
CA GLY A 613 -1.03 22.96 -6.88
C GLY A 613 -2.16 23.81 -7.48
N THR A 614 -1.93 24.54 -8.58
CA THR A 614 -2.95 25.27 -9.36
C THR A 614 -2.61 25.26 -10.85
N ILE A 615 -3.56 25.63 -11.72
CA ILE A 615 -3.33 25.74 -13.17
C ILE A 615 -3.06 27.20 -13.54
N ASP A 616 -1.80 27.64 -13.35
CA ASP A 616 -1.35 29.01 -13.66
C ASP A 616 -0.21 29.04 -14.65
N VAL A 617 -0.11 30.11 -15.45
CA VAL A 617 1.01 30.31 -16.38
C VAL A 617 2.33 30.38 -15.61
N GLY A 618 3.31 29.59 -16.06
CA GLY A 618 4.65 29.49 -15.47
C GLY A 618 4.83 28.31 -14.52
N LYS A 619 3.74 27.71 -14.02
CA LYS A 619 3.77 26.50 -13.19
C LYS A 619 4.05 25.24 -14.01
N ASP A 620 4.47 24.19 -13.32
CA ASP A 620 4.64 22.86 -13.89
C ASP A 620 3.30 22.31 -14.39
N ALA A 621 3.38 21.54 -15.46
CA ALA A 621 2.20 20.96 -16.10
C ALA A 621 1.81 19.65 -15.41
N ASP A 622 1.42 19.75 -14.15
CA ASP A 622 0.85 18.66 -13.35
C ASP A 622 -0.67 18.74 -13.47
N LEU A 623 -1.23 18.01 -14.42
CA LEU A 623 -2.61 18.19 -14.85
C LEU A 623 -3.34 16.87 -15.00
N VAL A 624 -4.61 16.87 -14.59
CA VAL A 624 -5.51 15.71 -14.74
C VAL A 624 -6.72 16.14 -15.56
N LEU A 625 -7.01 15.40 -16.62
CA LEU A 625 -8.20 15.58 -17.45
C LEU A 625 -9.24 14.53 -17.07
N LEU A 626 -10.44 14.98 -16.73
CA LEU A 626 -11.54 14.16 -16.24
C LEU A 626 -12.70 14.17 -17.22
N ASP A 627 -13.38 13.02 -17.36
CA ASP A 627 -14.72 12.97 -17.92
C ASP A 627 -15.78 13.26 -16.84
N GLY A 628 -16.27 14.50 -16.82
CA GLY A 628 -17.20 15.01 -15.81
C GLY A 628 -16.67 16.27 -15.11
N ASN A 629 -17.46 16.80 -14.17
CA ASN A 629 -17.13 18.01 -13.41
C ASN A 629 -17.03 17.69 -11.91
N PRO A 630 -15.83 17.69 -11.30
CA PRO A 630 -15.65 17.38 -9.89
C PRO A 630 -16.26 18.42 -8.95
N LEU A 631 -16.56 19.64 -9.42
CA LEU A 631 -17.28 20.64 -8.63
C LEU A 631 -18.77 20.29 -8.46
N GLU A 632 -19.33 19.46 -9.33
CA GLU A 632 -20.71 18.97 -9.25
C GLU A 632 -20.79 17.56 -8.65
N ASP A 633 -19.87 16.68 -9.05
CA ASP A 633 -19.80 15.28 -8.62
C ASP A 633 -18.34 14.91 -8.36
N ILE A 634 -17.96 14.81 -7.08
CA ILE A 634 -16.58 14.50 -6.69
C ILE A 634 -16.12 13.11 -7.21
N SER A 635 -17.04 12.18 -7.48
CA SER A 635 -16.70 10.86 -8.02
C SER A 635 -16.19 10.92 -9.47
N ALA A 636 -16.32 12.07 -10.14
CA ALA A 636 -15.68 12.34 -11.44
C ALA A 636 -14.17 12.11 -11.42
N LEU A 637 -13.52 12.19 -10.25
CA LEU A 637 -12.11 11.87 -10.08
C LEU A 637 -11.76 10.42 -10.44
N ARG A 638 -12.72 9.48 -10.46
CA ARG A 638 -12.49 8.10 -10.92
C ARG A 638 -12.48 7.97 -12.45
N ARG A 639 -12.98 8.99 -13.16
CA ARG A 639 -13.07 9.01 -14.63
C ARG A 639 -11.92 9.82 -15.22
N THR A 640 -10.71 9.53 -14.75
CA THR A 640 -9.49 10.15 -15.25
C THR A 640 -9.20 9.64 -16.65
N ALA A 641 -9.16 10.57 -17.60
CA ALA A 641 -9.00 10.29 -19.01
C ALA A 641 -7.60 10.62 -19.54
N LEU A 642 -6.81 11.40 -18.80
CA LEU A 642 -5.42 11.68 -19.09
C LEU A 642 -4.74 12.29 -17.87
N VAL A 643 -3.51 11.90 -17.62
CA VAL A 643 -2.62 12.57 -16.65
C VAL A 643 -1.41 13.11 -17.39
N ILE A 644 -1.03 14.34 -17.08
CA ILE A 644 0.11 15.04 -17.67
C ILE A 644 1.02 15.46 -16.53
N GLU A 645 2.29 15.13 -16.67
CA GLU A 645 3.37 15.55 -15.77
C GLU A 645 4.49 16.11 -16.65
N GLY A 646 4.60 17.43 -16.67
CA GLY A 646 5.51 18.12 -17.58
C GLY A 646 5.21 17.84 -19.06
N GLN A 647 6.03 16.98 -19.69
CA GLN A 647 5.83 16.52 -21.08
C GLN A 647 5.52 15.02 -21.20
N ASN A 648 5.41 14.34 -20.06
CA ASN A 648 4.99 12.94 -19.99
C ASN A 648 3.45 12.92 -20.00
N LEU A 649 2.87 12.11 -20.88
CA LEU A 649 1.43 11.86 -20.92
C LEU A 649 1.20 10.41 -20.50
N TYR A 650 0.30 10.21 -19.54
CA TYR A 650 -0.08 8.89 -19.07
C TYR A 650 -1.53 8.62 -19.39
N ARG A 651 -1.81 7.40 -19.86
CA ARG A 651 -3.14 6.89 -20.16
C ARG A 651 -3.59 5.97 -19.02
N PRO A 652 -4.46 6.45 -18.09
CA PRO A 652 -4.95 5.65 -16.97
C PRO A 652 -5.47 4.26 -17.33
N ASP A 653 -6.19 4.13 -18.44
CA ASP A 653 -6.70 2.83 -18.91
C ASP A 653 -5.60 1.83 -19.27
N GLU A 654 -4.49 2.27 -19.84
CA GLU A 654 -3.33 1.42 -20.14
C GLU A 654 -2.57 1.04 -18.86
N LEU A 655 -2.34 2.01 -17.98
CA LEU A 655 -1.71 1.77 -16.68
C LEU A 655 -2.52 0.80 -15.82
N TYR A 656 -3.83 0.99 -15.71
CA TYR A 656 -4.69 0.08 -14.96
C TYR A 656 -4.61 -1.34 -15.54
N ARG A 657 -4.70 -1.51 -16.87
CA ARG A 657 -4.60 -2.84 -17.49
C ARG A 657 -3.24 -3.49 -17.23
N ALA A 658 -2.14 -2.73 -17.30
CA ALA A 658 -0.80 -3.22 -17.02
C ALA A 658 -0.63 -3.69 -15.55
N LEU A 659 -1.40 -3.10 -14.63
CA LEU A 659 -1.45 -3.45 -13.20
C LEU A 659 -2.53 -4.49 -12.88
N GLY A 660 -3.17 -5.11 -13.89
CA GLY A 660 -4.23 -6.10 -13.71
C GLY A 660 -5.57 -5.53 -13.23
N ILE A 661 -5.75 -4.21 -13.32
CA ILE A 661 -6.95 -3.49 -12.91
C ILE A 661 -7.84 -3.24 -14.13
N LYS A 662 -9.14 -3.47 -13.99
CA LYS A 662 -10.12 -3.07 -15.00
C LYS A 662 -10.23 -1.53 -15.02
N PRO A 663 -10.05 -0.85 -16.16
CA PRO A 663 -10.18 0.60 -16.22
C PRO A 663 -11.55 1.11 -15.76
N PHE A 664 -11.56 2.27 -15.11
CA PHE A 664 -12.78 3.00 -14.73
C PHE A 664 -13.34 3.85 -15.89
N HIS A 665 -12.46 4.26 -16.80
CA HIS A 665 -12.77 5.11 -17.94
C HIS A 665 -11.71 4.92 -19.04
N GLU A 666 -12.09 5.16 -20.30
CA GLU A 666 -11.17 5.08 -21.45
C GLU A 666 -10.43 6.40 -21.66
N SER A 667 -9.10 6.35 -21.77
CA SER A 667 -8.32 7.57 -21.92
C SER A 667 -8.55 8.27 -23.25
N VAL A 668 -8.55 9.61 -23.22
CA VAL A 668 -8.74 10.45 -24.42
C VAL A 668 -7.65 10.14 -25.47
N PRO A 669 -8.02 9.95 -26.76
CA PRO A 669 -7.03 9.70 -27.80
C PRO A 669 -6.25 10.97 -28.13
N PHE A 670 -4.95 10.82 -28.40
CA PHE A 670 -4.09 11.88 -28.90
C PHE A 670 -3.09 11.33 -29.91
N LYS A 671 -2.45 12.21 -30.69
CA LYS A 671 -1.44 11.80 -31.68
C LYS A 671 -0.05 12.13 -31.20
N LEU A 672 0.85 11.15 -31.17
CA LEU A 672 2.28 11.32 -30.92
C LEU A 672 3.07 10.69 -32.06
N ASN A 673 4.11 11.37 -32.54
CA ASN A 673 5.06 10.82 -33.51
C ASN A 673 4.44 10.15 -34.77
N GLY A 674 3.23 10.57 -35.16
CA GLY A 674 2.52 10.02 -36.32
C GLY A 674 1.62 8.81 -36.01
N SER A 675 1.67 8.24 -34.81
CA SER A 675 0.70 7.26 -34.31
C SER A 675 -0.41 7.95 -33.50
N THR A 676 -1.60 7.36 -33.50
CA THR A 676 -2.69 7.77 -32.61
C THR A 676 -2.67 6.82 -31.42
N THR A 677 -2.60 7.34 -30.21
CA THR A 677 -2.87 6.53 -29.01
C THR A 677 -4.32 6.11 -29.08
N VAL A 678 -4.55 4.81 -29.14
CA VAL A 678 -5.90 4.26 -29.36
C VAL A 678 -6.52 3.99 -28.00
N ALA A 679 -7.69 4.57 -27.74
CA ALA A 679 -8.61 3.95 -26.81
C ALA A 679 -9.01 2.60 -27.43
N ALA A 680 -8.56 1.50 -26.85
CA ALA A 680 -9.06 0.20 -27.22
C ALA A 680 -10.56 0.20 -26.88
N LYS A 681 -11.41 0.04 -27.90
CA LYS A 681 -12.85 -0.07 -27.71
C LYS A 681 -13.25 -1.42 -27.14
#